data_AF-A0AAQ6IS35-F1
#
_entry.id   AF-A0AAQ6IS35-F1
#
_cell.length_a   1.000
_cell.length_b   1.000
_cell.length_c   1.000
_cell.angle_alpha   90.00
_cell.angle_beta   90.00
_cell.angle_gamma   90.00
#
_symmetry.space_group_name_H-M   'P 1'
#
loop_
_entity.id
_entity.type
_entity.pdbx_description
1 polymer ?
#
loop_
_entity_poly.entity_id
_entity_poly.type
_entity_poly.pdbx_seq_one_letter_code
_entity_poly.pdbx_strand_id
1 'polypeptide(L)'
;MGFWPWMSEFSHPGVRDFSQLALDLSRNQLIVGATEWAPDEDTKRSCQSKGKSEEECQNYIRVLLISGRMLFTCGTNAFTPVCITSQVLDTVNGVARCPYDPRHNSTAMITEKGELYAATVIDFSGRDPVIYRSLGNLPPLRTAQYNSKWLNEPHFVSVYEIGRFAYFFLRETAVENDCGKMVFSRVARVCKNDMGGRFLLEDTWTTFMKARLNCSRSGEIPFYYNELQSTFYLPEQDVIYGIFTTNVNSISASAVCAFNLSSITQAFNGPFRYQENPRTAWLSTPNPIPNFQCGTLEEGGPGGNLTERNLQDAQRLFLMNDVVQPVTINPLLTQDNLRFSKLVVDIVQGRDTLYHVMYIGTEYGTILKALSTTNTSLHGCYLEELRILPEGQIRPIKSLQILHSDRSLFVGLDDRLVKIPLERCSNFPTERHCMEARDPYCGWDHKQKRCTTIEESSNMNQWTQNITKCPVRNLTQDGGFGPWTPWRPCNHDDGEGSVSSCSCRSRSCDGPVARCGGVECKGPTIQVANCSRNGGWTPWSSWGQCSSSCGIGFEVRQRSCNNPSPRHGGRICVGQGREERLCNEKKLCPLPVLWTAWGPWAHCSAECGGGVHSRTRTCENGNTCPGCATEYKACNLEACPEVRRNTPWTPWMPVNVSQDGSRQEQRYRYICRALLPNPQELQLGKKKVETRFCPNDGSGACWVTGAFLRGQTLSQPQGARWGSWETWSSCSQHCSRGFRTRKRSCSTAEGRTNPSVCVGSPVEYQDCNTQPCPVSGAWSCWSSWSQCSSSCGGGHYQRTRACSSPPPANGGDICIGLHTEEALCNTHACEGININA
;
A
#
# COMPACT_ATOMS: atom_id res chain seq x y z
N MET A 1 8.08 -0.38 12.51
CA MET A 1 7.55 -1.18 13.62
C MET A 1 6.12 -1.53 13.28
N GLY A 2 5.83 -2.83 13.06
CA GLY A 2 4.55 -3.29 12.52
C GLY A 2 3.38 -3.03 13.47
N PHE A 3 2.23 -2.69 12.89
CA PHE A 3 1.00 -2.31 13.61
C PHE A 3 0.33 -3.47 14.40
N TRP A 4 0.83 -4.71 14.27
CA TRP A 4 0.20 -5.89 14.86
C TRP A 4 1.25 -6.92 15.31
N PRO A 5 1.38 -7.25 16.61
CA PRO A 5 2.45 -8.10 17.13
C PRO A 5 2.31 -9.60 16.77
N TRP A 6 1.15 -10.01 16.24
CA TRP A 6 0.83 -11.40 15.89
C TRP A 6 0.97 -11.71 14.38
N MET A 7 1.38 -10.73 13.57
CA MET A 7 1.61 -10.91 12.13
C MET A 7 3.08 -10.81 11.80
N SER A 8 3.53 -11.65 10.86
CA SER A 8 4.84 -11.51 10.23
C SER A 8 4.66 -11.06 8.78
N GLU A 9 5.46 -10.07 8.37
CA GLU A 9 5.35 -9.46 7.05
C GLU A 9 6.65 -9.66 6.27
N PHE A 10 6.51 -9.89 4.97
CA PHE A 10 7.60 -9.97 4.02
C PHE A 10 7.32 -9.04 2.83
N SER A 11 8.26 -8.17 2.51
CA SER A 11 8.20 -7.27 1.35
C SER A 11 9.57 -7.18 0.71
N HIS A 12 9.61 -7.01 -0.62
CA HIS A 12 10.87 -6.85 -1.35
C HIS A 12 10.84 -5.56 -2.18
N PRO A 13 11.86 -4.68 -2.09
CA PRO A 13 11.90 -3.44 -2.87
C PRO A 13 11.82 -3.72 -4.38
N GLY A 14 10.99 -2.95 -5.10
CA GLY A 14 10.82 -3.10 -6.55
C GLY A 14 9.88 -4.23 -6.99
N VAL A 15 9.47 -5.12 -6.07
CA VAL A 15 8.45 -6.15 -6.33
C VAL A 15 7.08 -5.60 -6.00
N ARG A 16 6.13 -5.85 -6.89
CA ARG A 16 4.69 -5.63 -6.69
C ARG A 16 3.93 -6.88 -7.12
N ASP A 17 2.71 -7.04 -6.61
CA ASP A 17 1.79 -8.14 -6.90
C ASP A 17 2.22 -9.52 -6.36
N PHE A 18 1.88 -9.80 -5.09
CA PHE A 18 2.10 -11.11 -4.45
C PHE A 18 0.94 -12.08 -4.77
N SER A 19 0.56 -12.19 -6.04
CA SER A 19 -0.60 -12.97 -6.49
C SER A 19 -0.34 -14.47 -6.67
N GLN A 20 0.91 -14.88 -6.90
CA GLN A 20 1.30 -16.28 -7.08
C GLN A 20 2.18 -16.77 -5.92
N LEU A 21 1.70 -17.79 -5.23
CA LEU A 21 2.34 -18.42 -4.08
C LEU A 21 2.34 -19.93 -4.30
N ALA A 22 3.49 -20.58 -4.08
CA ALA A 22 3.63 -22.03 -4.15
C ALA A 22 4.30 -22.57 -2.88
N LEU A 23 3.67 -23.55 -2.25
CA LEU A 23 4.17 -24.21 -1.03
C LEU A 23 5.01 -25.44 -1.42
N ASP A 24 6.30 -25.42 -1.09
CA ASP A 24 7.18 -26.59 -1.18
C ASP A 24 7.21 -27.30 0.19
N LEU A 25 6.35 -28.30 0.34
CA LEU A 25 6.28 -29.11 1.56
C LEU A 25 7.55 -29.94 1.78
N SER A 26 8.27 -30.31 0.72
CA SER A 26 9.47 -31.15 0.83
C SER A 26 10.65 -30.40 1.44
N ARG A 27 10.73 -29.09 1.19
CA ARG A 27 11.79 -28.20 1.69
C ARG A 27 11.32 -27.29 2.82
N ASN A 28 10.04 -27.36 3.18
CA ASN A 28 9.37 -26.44 4.10
C ASN A 28 9.59 -24.97 3.71
N GLN A 29 9.38 -24.66 2.42
CA GLN A 29 9.60 -23.34 1.84
C GLN A 29 8.32 -22.81 1.19
N LEU A 30 8.10 -21.50 1.31
CA LEU A 30 7.11 -20.79 0.50
C LEU A 30 7.84 -20.05 -0.62
N ILE A 31 7.50 -20.38 -1.85
CA ILE A 31 8.02 -19.70 -3.05
C ILE A 31 7.01 -18.63 -3.47
N VAL A 32 7.51 -17.42 -3.63
CA VAL A 32 6.73 -16.26 -4.06
C VAL A 32 7.10 -15.91 -5.49
N GLY A 33 6.10 -15.68 -6.35
CA GLY A 33 6.27 -15.26 -7.74
C GLY A 33 6.76 -13.83 -7.90
N ALA A 34 7.91 -13.51 -7.30
CA ALA A 34 8.48 -12.18 -7.19
C ALA A 34 9.98 -12.25 -7.52
N THR A 35 10.32 -12.46 -8.78
CA THR A 35 11.71 -12.66 -9.24
C THR A 35 12.21 -11.45 -10.03
N GLU A 36 13.53 -11.21 -10.06
CA GLU A 36 14.22 -10.25 -10.96
C GLU A 36 14.16 -10.65 -12.45
N TRP A 37 13.09 -11.32 -12.88
CA TRP A 37 12.88 -11.76 -14.26
C TRP A 37 12.11 -10.69 -15.03
N ALA A 38 12.74 -9.54 -15.24
CA ALA A 38 12.14 -8.42 -15.97
C ALA A 38 12.17 -8.65 -17.50
N PRO A 39 11.19 -8.11 -18.25
CA PRO A 39 11.26 -8.08 -19.71
C PRO A 39 12.44 -7.22 -20.18
N ASP A 40 13.02 -7.56 -21.33
CA ASP A 40 14.00 -6.71 -22.00
C ASP A 40 13.37 -5.40 -22.51
N GLU A 41 14.21 -4.38 -22.71
CA GLU A 41 13.74 -3.03 -23.07
C GLU A 41 13.08 -2.97 -24.46
N ASP A 42 13.45 -3.86 -25.38
CA ASP A 42 12.82 -3.92 -26.70
C ASP A 42 11.42 -4.52 -26.61
N THR A 43 11.23 -5.57 -25.80
CA THR A 43 9.91 -6.14 -25.50
C THR A 43 9.02 -5.13 -24.79
N LYS A 44 9.55 -4.35 -23.83
CA LYS A 44 8.79 -3.25 -23.19
C LYS A 44 8.37 -2.18 -24.19
N ARG A 45 9.27 -1.74 -25.06
CA ARG A 45 8.98 -0.73 -26.10
C ARG A 45 7.94 -1.25 -27.10
N SER A 46 8.01 -2.53 -27.47
CA SER A 46 7.03 -3.20 -28.33
C SER A 46 5.64 -3.31 -27.67
N CYS A 47 5.59 -3.55 -26.36
CA CYS A 47 4.34 -3.52 -25.59
C CYS A 47 3.74 -2.10 -25.53
N GLN A 48 4.57 -1.08 -25.26
CA GLN A 48 4.14 0.32 -25.21
C GLN A 48 3.67 0.84 -26.57
N SER A 49 4.32 0.43 -27.68
CA SER A 49 3.89 0.81 -29.03
C SER A 49 2.54 0.20 -29.42
N LYS A 50 2.12 -0.88 -28.75
CA LYS A 50 0.76 -1.47 -28.83
C LYS A 50 -0.26 -0.76 -27.93
N GLY A 51 0.11 0.35 -27.28
CA GLY A 51 -0.79 1.20 -26.49
C GLY A 51 -1.00 0.74 -25.04
N LYS A 52 -0.14 -0.13 -24.51
CA LYS A 52 -0.19 -0.58 -23.10
C LYS A 52 0.63 0.33 -22.19
N SER A 53 0.25 0.41 -20.91
CA SER A 53 0.94 1.26 -19.94
C SER A 53 2.30 0.69 -19.52
N GLU A 54 3.17 1.52 -18.94
CA GLU A 54 4.45 1.06 -18.38
C GLU A 54 4.27 0.02 -17.27
N GLU A 55 3.19 0.12 -16.48
CA GLU A 55 2.84 -0.87 -15.45
C GLU A 55 2.38 -2.19 -16.06
N GLU A 56 1.57 -2.15 -17.13
CA GLU A 56 1.12 -3.35 -17.84
C GLU A 56 2.26 -4.06 -18.58
N CYS A 57 3.26 -3.30 -19.05
CA CYS A 57 4.43 -3.81 -19.77
C CYS A 57 5.53 -4.34 -18.83
N GLN A 58 5.15 -5.09 -17.81
CA GLN A 58 6.05 -5.83 -16.91
C GLN A 58 5.84 -7.34 -17.05
N ASN A 59 6.74 -8.12 -16.44
CA ASN A 59 6.58 -9.57 -16.35
C ASN A 59 5.85 -9.94 -15.06
N TYR A 60 4.54 -10.18 -15.16
CA TYR A 60 3.75 -10.68 -14.05
C TYR A 60 3.79 -12.19 -14.04
N ILE A 61 4.28 -12.79 -12.95
CA ILE A 61 4.24 -14.24 -12.79
C ILE A 61 2.78 -14.68 -12.62
N ARG A 62 2.33 -15.61 -13.46
CA ARG A 62 0.94 -16.12 -13.45
C ARG A 62 0.85 -17.62 -13.21
N VAL A 63 1.95 -18.33 -13.45
CA VAL A 63 2.08 -19.76 -13.17
C VAL A 63 3.34 -19.95 -12.33
N LEU A 64 3.18 -20.57 -11.18
CA LEU A 64 4.27 -20.93 -10.28
C LEU A 64 3.95 -22.30 -9.70
N LEU A 65 4.55 -23.34 -10.26
CA LEU A 65 4.22 -24.73 -9.97
C LEU A 65 5.45 -25.52 -9.58
N ILE A 66 5.28 -26.42 -8.61
CA ILE A 66 6.34 -27.27 -8.09
C ILE A 66 5.99 -28.73 -8.40
N SER A 67 6.89 -29.45 -9.05
CA SER A 67 6.77 -30.90 -9.29
C SER A 67 8.09 -31.58 -8.95
N GLY A 68 8.12 -32.28 -7.81
CA GLY A 68 9.34 -32.87 -7.27
C GLY A 68 10.41 -31.81 -6.99
N ARG A 69 11.50 -31.81 -7.79
CA ARG A 69 12.57 -30.79 -7.70
C ARG A 69 12.47 -29.69 -8.77
N MET A 70 11.52 -29.81 -9.68
CA MET A 70 11.33 -28.87 -10.78
C MET A 70 10.39 -27.75 -10.34
N LEU A 71 10.85 -26.51 -10.53
CA LEU A 71 10.02 -25.31 -10.45
C LEU A 71 9.71 -24.87 -11.88
N PHE A 72 8.43 -24.84 -12.20
CA PHE A 72 7.93 -24.38 -13.49
C PHE A 72 7.24 -23.03 -13.31
N THR A 73 7.81 -22.00 -13.93
CA THR A 73 7.37 -20.62 -13.76
C THR A 73 7.02 -20.03 -15.12
N CYS A 74 5.87 -19.37 -15.23
CA CYS A 74 5.53 -18.58 -16.41
C CYS A 74 5.05 -17.19 -16.03
N GLY A 75 5.38 -16.21 -16.87
CA GLY A 75 4.93 -14.84 -16.71
C GLY A 75 4.46 -14.21 -18.02
N THR A 76 3.73 -13.10 -17.90
CA THR A 76 3.14 -12.36 -19.03
C THR A 76 4.20 -11.73 -19.92
N ASN A 77 5.38 -11.44 -19.36
CA ASN A 77 6.55 -10.84 -20.00
C ASN A 77 6.17 -9.70 -20.98
N ALA A 78 5.50 -8.66 -20.46
CA ALA A 78 5.02 -7.53 -21.24
C ALA A 78 4.21 -7.95 -22.49
N PHE A 79 3.19 -8.78 -22.29
CA PHE A 79 2.33 -9.34 -23.35
C PHE A 79 3.11 -10.17 -24.37
N THR A 80 4.16 -10.87 -23.95
CA THR A 80 4.83 -11.92 -24.73
C THR A 80 5.14 -13.13 -23.84
N PRO A 81 4.13 -13.94 -23.46
CA PRO A 81 4.26 -14.93 -22.40
C PRO A 81 5.44 -15.88 -22.57
N VAL A 82 6.24 -16.03 -21.51
CA VAL A 82 7.39 -16.94 -21.47
C VAL A 82 7.30 -17.82 -20.23
N CYS A 83 7.87 -19.02 -20.31
CA CYS A 83 8.05 -19.93 -19.19
C CYS A 83 9.54 -20.32 -19.02
N ILE A 84 9.94 -20.64 -17.81
CA ILE A 84 11.27 -21.14 -17.45
C ILE A 84 11.12 -22.37 -16.55
N THR A 85 12.00 -23.36 -16.72
CA THR A 85 12.13 -24.50 -15.81
C THR A 85 13.44 -24.47 -15.04
N SER A 86 13.40 -24.71 -13.73
CA SER A 86 14.57 -24.59 -12.84
C SER A 86 15.63 -25.67 -13.02
N GLN A 87 15.32 -26.80 -13.65
CA GLN A 87 16.30 -27.88 -13.87
C GLN A 87 17.32 -27.57 -14.96
N VAL A 88 16.97 -26.74 -15.95
CA VAL A 88 17.81 -26.51 -17.13
C VAL A 88 17.98 -25.02 -17.48
N LEU A 89 17.28 -24.09 -16.82
CA LEU A 89 17.21 -22.68 -17.25
C LEU A 89 16.77 -22.51 -18.72
N ASP A 90 16.16 -23.55 -19.29
CA ASP A 90 15.63 -23.51 -20.65
C ASP A 90 14.36 -22.66 -20.68
N THR A 91 14.33 -21.76 -21.65
CA THR A 91 13.15 -20.95 -21.95
C THR A 91 12.17 -21.78 -22.78
N VAL A 92 10.92 -21.79 -22.34
CA VAL A 92 9.83 -22.47 -23.02
C VAL A 92 8.80 -21.42 -23.44
N ASN A 93 8.24 -21.56 -24.64
CA ASN A 93 7.16 -20.69 -25.10
C ASN A 93 5.99 -20.68 -24.10
N GLY A 94 5.54 -19.49 -23.65
CA GLY A 94 4.45 -19.35 -22.69
C GLY A 94 3.06 -19.30 -23.31
N VAL A 95 2.92 -19.26 -24.64
CA VAL A 95 1.63 -19.28 -25.33
C VAL A 95 0.82 -20.52 -24.93
N ALA A 96 -0.47 -20.31 -24.66
CA ALA A 96 -1.41 -21.32 -24.13
C ALA A 96 -1.10 -21.86 -22.72
N ARG A 97 -0.02 -21.40 -22.07
CA ARG A 97 0.36 -21.78 -20.70
C ARG A 97 0.18 -20.64 -19.71
N CYS A 98 0.33 -19.41 -20.18
CA CYS A 98 0.29 -18.19 -19.40
C CYS A 98 -0.46 -17.11 -20.21
N PRO A 99 -1.27 -16.25 -19.58
CA PRO A 99 -1.97 -15.18 -20.30
C PRO A 99 -1.02 -14.07 -20.74
N TYR A 100 -1.45 -13.31 -21.75
CA TYR A 100 -0.78 -12.08 -22.19
C TYR A 100 -1.04 -10.91 -21.25
N ASP A 101 -2.30 -10.68 -20.87
CA ASP A 101 -2.70 -9.60 -19.96
C ASP A 101 -2.65 -10.09 -18.50
N PRO A 102 -1.99 -9.36 -17.58
CA PRO A 102 -1.92 -9.74 -16.17
C PRO A 102 -3.28 -9.77 -15.46
N ARG A 103 -4.31 -9.12 -16.01
CA ARG A 103 -5.68 -9.11 -15.46
C ARG A 103 -6.50 -10.33 -15.88
N HIS A 104 -6.04 -11.12 -16.86
CA HIS A 104 -6.78 -12.29 -17.30
C HIS A 104 -6.71 -13.42 -16.27
N ASN A 105 -7.88 -13.91 -15.89
CA ASN A 105 -8.01 -15.05 -14.99
C ASN A 105 -7.60 -16.33 -15.72
N SER A 106 -6.55 -16.96 -15.19
CA SER A 106 -5.96 -18.17 -15.70
C SER A 106 -5.64 -19.08 -14.54
N THR A 107 -5.53 -20.37 -14.83
CA THR A 107 -5.14 -21.38 -13.85
C THR A 107 -4.30 -22.44 -14.53
N ALA A 108 -3.39 -23.06 -13.79
CA ALA A 108 -2.58 -24.14 -14.29
C ALA A 108 -2.24 -25.09 -13.14
N MET A 109 -2.02 -26.36 -13.49
CA MET A 109 -1.43 -27.36 -12.61
C MET A 109 -0.46 -28.22 -13.40
N ILE A 110 0.46 -28.83 -12.68
CA ILE A 110 1.34 -29.85 -13.22
C ILE A 110 1.04 -31.16 -12.51
N THR A 111 0.90 -32.23 -13.28
CA THR A 111 0.64 -33.57 -12.73
C THR A 111 1.92 -34.18 -12.17
N GLU A 112 1.78 -35.26 -11.41
CA GLU A 112 2.92 -36.07 -10.93
C GLU A 112 3.79 -36.61 -12.08
N LYS A 113 3.21 -36.81 -13.27
CA LYS A 113 3.91 -37.27 -14.48
C LYS A 113 4.64 -36.14 -15.24
N GLY A 114 4.55 -34.89 -14.75
CA GLY A 114 5.16 -33.73 -15.39
C GLY A 114 4.34 -33.09 -16.52
N GLU A 115 3.11 -33.56 -16.78
CA GLU A 115 2.21 -32.92 -17.75
C GLU A 115 1.63 -31.63 -17.17
N LEU A 116 1.72 -30.54 -17.93
CA LEU A 116 1.12 -29.25 -17.61
C LEU A 116 -0.28 -29.17 -18.20
N TYR A 117 -1.28 -28.89 -17.35
CA TYR A 117 -2.63 -28.52 -17.73
C TYR A 117 -2.83 -27.04 -17.42
N ALA A 118 -3.11 -26.24 -18.43
CA ALA A 118 -3.30 -24.80 -18.31
C ALA A 118 -4.63 -24.39 -18.92
N ALA A 119 -5.33 -23.46 -18.28
CA ALA A 119 -6.52 -22.84 -18.81
C ALA A 119 -6.34 -21.32 -18.80
N THR A 120 -6.28 -20.74 -20.01
CA THR A 120 -5.91 -19.35 -20.24
C THR A 120 -6.44 -18.88 -21.60
N VAL A 121 -6.03 -17.69 -22.04
CA VAL A 121 -6.23 -17.21 -23.41
C VAL A 121 -4.90 -17.28 -24.18
N ILE A 122 -4.96 -17.61 -25.47
CA ILE A 122 -3.75 -17.79 -26.29
C ILE A 122 -3.35 -16.58 -27.10
N ASP A 123 -4.23 -15.59 -27.21
CA ASP A 123 -4.06 -14.44 -28.09
C ASP A 123 -3.94 -13.13 -27.31
N PHE A 124 -3.31 -12.13 -27.93
CA PHE A 124 -3.15 -10.81 -27.35
C PHE A 124 -4.49 -10.11 -27.06
N SER A 125 -5.55 -10.42 -27.82
CA SER A 125 -6.87 -9.78 -27.65
C SER A 125 -7.74 -10.43 -26.58
N GLY A 126 -7.34 -11.59 -26.05
CA GLY A 126 -8.09 -12.33 -25.04
C GLY A 126 -9.37 -12.98 -25.55
N ARG A 127 -9.47 -13.24 -26.86
CA ARG A 127 -10.69 -13.75 -27.52
C ARG A 127 -10.66 -15.26 -27.77
N ASP A 128 -9.49 -15.89 -27.71
CA ASP A 128 -9.34 -17.34 -27.90
C ASP A 128 -9.01 -18.04 -26.57
N PRO A 129 -10.02 -18.39 -25.77
CA PRO A 129 -9.84 -19.15 -24.54
C PRO A 129 -9.50 -20.62 -24.84
N VAL A 130 -8.63 -21.19 -24.02
CA VAL A 130 -8.17 -22.56 -24.20
C VAL A 130 -8.07 -23.29 -22.86
N ILE A 131 -8.43 -24.57 -22.86
CA ILE A 131 -7.91 -25.56 -21.90
C ILE A 131 -6.90 -26.42 -22.65
N TYR A 132 -5.65 -26.40 -22.22
CA TYR A 132 -4.49 -26.89 -22.95
C TYR A 132 -3.64 -27.85 -22.11
N ARG A 133 -3.21 -28.97 -22.70
CA ARG A 133 -2.22 -29.89 -22.11
C ARG A 133 -0.91 -29.84 -22.88
N SER A 134 0.21 -29.82 -22.17
CA SER A 134 1.56 -29.85 -22.77
C SER A 134 2.64 -30.42 -21.83
N LEU A 135 3.90 -30.42 -22.29
CA LEU A 135 5.12 -30.78 -21.54
C LEU A 135 5.26 -32.24 -21.08
N GLY A 136 4.30 -33.13 -21.41
CA GLY A 136 4.43 -34.57 -21.18
C GLY A 136 4.68 -35.38 -22.44
N ASN A 137 4.62 -36.69 -22.29
CA ASN A 137 4.83 -37.67 -23.37
C ASN A 137 3.60 -37.83 -24.29
N LEU A 138 2.43 -37.38 -23.84
CA LEU A 138 1.20 -37.41 -24.62
C LEU A 138 1.12 -36.22 -25.57
N PRO A 139 0.41 -36.33 -26.70
CA PRO A 139 0.26 -35.24 -27.64
C PRO A 139 -0.38 -34.02 -26.96
N PRO A 140 0.01 -32.79 -27.35
CA PRO A 140 -0.64 -31.59 -26.86
C PRO A 140 -2.10 -31.56 -27.32
N LEU A 141 -3.03 -31.30 -26.40
CA LEU A 141 -4.45 -31.22 -26.71
C LEU A 141 -5.01 -29.88 -26.27
N ARG A 142 -5.94 -29.34 -27.05
CA ARG A 142 -6.65 -28.09 -26.77
C ARG A 142 -8.15 -28.23 -26.89
N THR A 143 -8.89 -27.26 -26.36
CA THR A 143 -10.31 -27.08 -26.67
C THR A 143 -10.52 -26.52 -28.07
N ALA A 144 -11.69 -26.79 -28.65
CA ALA A 144 -12.06 -26.32 -29.98
C ALA A 144 -11.96 -24.80 -30.09
N GLN A 145 -11.24 -24.33 -31.11
CA GLN A 145 -10.97 -22.91 -31.33
C GLN A 145 -12.21 -22.16 -31.81
N TYR A 146 -12.42 -20.93 -31.33
CA TYR A 146 -13.53 -20.05 -31.73
C TYR A 146 -14.93 -20.68 -31.61
N ASN A 147 -15.09 -21.68 -30.74
CA ASN A 147 -16.36 -22.35 -30.51
C ASN A 147 -16.95 -21.93 -29.16
N SER A 148 -17.90 -20.98 -29.21
CA SER A 148 -18.57 -20.46 -28.01
C SER A 148 -19.36 -21.53 -27.25
N LYS A 149 -19.78 -22.63 -27.89
CA LYS A 149 -20.46 -23.71 -27.16
C LYS A 149 -19.49 -24.44 -26.22
N TRP A 150 -18.21 -24.57 -26.60
CA TRP A 150 -17.16 -25.16 -25.76
C TRP A 150 -16.74 -24.22 -24.64
N LEU A 151 -16.36 -22.98 -24.98
CA LEU A 151 -15.94 -21.95 -24.03
C LEU A 151 -16.41 -20.58 -24.51
N ASN A 152 -17.13 -19.83 -23.67
CA ASN A 152 -17.69 -18.52 -24.04
C ASN A 152 -17.28 -17.41 -23.07
N GLU A 153 -16.24 -16.65 -23.42
CA GLU A 153 -15.66 -15.61 -22.55
C GLU A 153 -15.41 -16.12 -21.11
N PRO A 154 -14.67 -17.24 -20.92
CA PRO A 154 -14.51 -17.85 -19.62
C PRO A 154 -13.52 -17.08 -18.73
N HIS A 155 -13.79 -17.06 -17.44
CA HIS A 155 -12.85 -16.75 -16.38
C HIS A 155 -12.48 -18.04 -15.66
N PHE A 156 -11.24 -18.49 -15.80
CA PHE A 156 -10.74 -19.71 -15.16
C PHE A 156 -10.37 -19.44 -13.70
N VAL A 157 -10.81 -20.31 -12.80
CA VAL A 157 -10.66 -20.15 -11.35
C VAL A 157 -9.61 -21.09 -10.79
N SER A 158 -9.73 -22.39 -11.08
CA SER A 158 -8.83 -23.42 -10.56
C SER A 158 -8.83 -24.67 -11.44
N VAL A 159 -7.81 -25.50 -11.25
CA VAL A 159 -7.74 -26.84 -11.83
C VAL A 159 -7.24 -27.82 -10.77
N TYR A 160 -7.83 -29.01 -10.72
CA TYR A 160 -7.45 -30.08 -9.79
C TYR A 160 -7.26 -31.41 -10.52
N GLU A 161 -6.23 -32.15 -10.12
CA GLU A 161 -6.02 -33.53 -10.52
C GLU A 161 -6.75 -34.45 -9.54
N ILE A 162 -7.81 -35.14 -10.00
CA ILE A 162 -8.62 -36.02 -9.16
C ILE A 162 -8.82 -37.36 -9.88
N GLY A 163 -8.20 -38.41 -9.35
CA GLY A 163 -8.22 -39.74 -9.95
C GLY A 163 -7.63 -39.72 -11.37
N ARG A 164 -8.43 -40.13 -12.36
CA ARG A 164 -8.01 -40.18 -13.79
C ARG A 164 -8.37 -38.94 -14.61
N PHE A 165 -8.96 -37.93 -13.98
CA PHE A 165 -9.45 -36.73 -14.63
C PHE A 165 -8.68 -35.48 -14.17
N ALA A 166 -8.65 -34.48 -15.05
CA ALA A 166 -8.37 -33.10 -14.67
C ALA A 166 -9.68 -32.32 -14.65
N TYR A 167 -10.02 -31.70 -13.52
CA TYR A 167 -11.22 -30.90 -13.34
C TYR A 167 -10.88 -29.41 -13.39
N PHE A 168 -11.60 -28.66 -14.22
CA PHE A 168 -11.44 -27.22 -14.39
C PHE A 168 -12.67 -26.50 -13.87
N PHE A 169 -12.46 -25.52 -13.00
CA PHE A 169 -13.52 -24.67 -12.48
C PHE A 169 -13.43 -23.31 -13.14
N LEU A 170 -14.55 -22.84 -13.69
CA LEU A 170 -14.62 -21.56 -14.39
C LEU A 170 -16.01 -20.95 -14.26
N ARG A 171 -16.12 -19.68 -14.67
CA ARG A 171 -17.40 -19.04 -14.98
C ARG A 171 -17.37 -18.50 -16.40
N GLU A 172 -18.46 -18.59 -17.13
CA GLU A 172 -18.53 -18.18 -18.55
C GLU A 172 -19.92 -17.64 -18.88
N THR A 173 -20.05 -16.98 -20.03
CA THR A 173 -21.36 -16.53 -20.54
C THR A 173 -22.19 -17.73 -21.00
N ALA A 174 -23.38 -17.93 -20.42
CA ALA A 174 -24.26 -19.05 -20.69
C ALA A 174 -24.82 -18.99 -22.12
N VAL A 175 -24.52 -20.00 -22.94
CA VAL A 175 -25.04 -20.14 -24.31
C VAL A 175 -26.43 -20.77 -24.35
N GLU A 176 -26.81 -21.47 -23.28
CA GLU A 176 -28.10 -22.14 -23.12
C GLU A 176 -29.20 -21.26 -22.53
N ASN A 177 -28.89 -19.97 -22.31
CA ASN A 177 -29.84 -18.99 -21.80
C ASN A 177 -30.31 -18.08 -22.94
N ASP A 178 -31.56 -18.27 -23.37
CA ASP A 178 -32.15 -17.51 -24.48
C ASP A 178 -32.49 -16.05 -24.09
N CYS A 179 -32.59 -15.76 -22.79
CA CYS A 179 -33.02 -14.46 -22.27
C CYS A 179 -31.86 -13.65 -21.68
N GLY A 180 -31.21 -12.84 -22.53
CA GLY A 180 -30.16 -11.90 -22.12
C GLY A 180 -28.82 -12.56 -21.79
N LYS A 181 -27.81 -11.72 -21.52
CA LYS A 181 -26.46 -12.19 -21.17
C LYS A 181 -26.43 -12.57 -19.69
N MET A 182 -26.35 -13.86 -19.39
CA MET A 182 -26.19 -14.39 -18.03
C MET A 182 -24.89 -15.17 -17.92
N VAL A 183 -24.17 -15.02 -16.80
CA VAL A 183 -22.96 -15.80 -16.51
C VAL A 183 -23.36 -17.03 -15.72
N PHE A 184 -22.79 -18.20 -16.02
CA PHE A 184 -22.91 -19.40 -15.20
C PHE A 184 -21.54 -19.90 -14.75
N SER A 185 -21.53 -20.44 -13.53
CA SER A 185 -20.40 -21.19 -12.99
C SER A 185 -20.44 -22.62 -13.47
N ARG A 186 -19.26 -23.16 -13.82
CA ARG A 186 -19.09 -24.49 -14.40
C ARG A 186 -17.99 -25.27 -13.72
N VAL A 187 -18.17 -26.57 -13.72
CA VAL A 187 -17.09 -27.55 -13.62
C VAL A 187 -16.96 -28.24 -14.96
N ALA A 188 -15.76 -28.31 -15.50
CA ALA A 188 -15.42 -29.09 -16.68
C ALA A 188 -14.44 -30.19 -16.31
N ARG A 189 -14.39 -31.27 -17.10
CA ARG A 189 -13.43 -32.36 -16.92
C ARG A 189 -12.89 -32.87 -18.25
N VAL A 190 -11.67 -33.38 -18.22
CA VAL A 190 -11.02 -34.12 -19.33
C VAL A 190 -10.28 -35.33 -18.77
N CYS A 191 -10.09 -36.36 -19.59
CA CYS A 191 -9.27 -37.51 -19.24
C CYS A 191 -7.79 -37.21 -19.37
N LYS A 192 -7.00 -37.64 -18.38
CA LYS A 192 -5.54 -37.45 -18.43
C LYS A 192 -4.88 -38.20 -19.58
N ASN A 193 -5.41 -39.38 -19.94
CA ASN A 193 -4.93 -40.22 -21.02
C ASN A 193 -5.62 -39.97 -22.37
N ASP A 194 -6.36 -38.86 -22.53
CA ASP A 194 -6.96 -38.50 -23.82
C ASP A 194 -5.84 -38.31 -24.86
N MET A 195 -6.00 -38.83 -26.06
CA MET A 195 -5.03 -38.76 -27.15
C MET A 195 -5.48 -37.82 -28.28
N GLY A 196 -6.68 -37.26 -28.17
CA GLY A 196 -7.33 -36.56 -29.25
C GLY A 196 -8.00 -37.50 -30.24
N GLY A 197 -8.68 -36.92 -31.23
CA GLY A 197 -9.26 -37.67 -32.33
C GLY A 197 -8.26 -37.89 -33.47
N ARG A 198 -8.64 -38.70 -34.45
CA ARG A 198 -7.79 -39.05 -35.60
C ARG A 198 -8.10 -38.23 -36.86
N PHE A 199 -9.36 -38.20 -37.27
CA PHE A 199 -9.82 -37.46 -38.45
C PHE A 199 -10.64 -36.21 -38.06
N LEU A 200 -11.54 -36.38 -37.09
CA LEU A 200 -12.25 -35.30 -36.41
C LEU A 200 -11.57 -35.08 -35.05
N LEU A 201 -11.51 -33.83 -34.59
CA LEU A 201 -10.91 -33.47 -33.30
C LEU A 201 -9.42 -33.84 -33.18
N GLU A 202 -8.66 -33.75 -34.28
CA GLU A 202 -7.20 -33.83 -34.26
C GLU A 202 -6.64 -32.72 -33.34
N ASP A 203 -5.69 -33.07 -32.46
CA ASP A 203 -5.15 -32.20 -31.40
C ASP A 203 -6.20 -31.56 -30.47
N THR A 204 -7.43 -32.08 -30.46
CA THR A 204 -8.56 -31.54 -29.71
C THR A 204 -9.06 -32.57 -28.70
N TRP A 205 -9.50 -32.13 -27.52
CA TRP A 205 -10.05 -33.04 -26.50
C TRP A 205 -11.22 -33.86 -27.03
N THR A 206 -11.23 -35.18 -26.79
CA THR A 206 -12.38 -36.04 -27.11
C THR A 206 -13.25 -36.31 -25.88
N THR A 207 -12.71 -36.03 -24.69
CA THR A 207 -13.33 -36.32 -23.39
C THR A 207 -13.81 -35.07 -22.63
N PHE A 208 -13.80 -33.91 -23.29
CA PHE A 208 -14.20 -32.64 -22.68
C PHE A 208 -15.71 -32.61 -22.42
N MET A 209 -16.08 -32.43 -21.15
CA MET A 209 -17.46 -32.24 -20.71
C MET A 209 -17.52 -31.12 -19.68
N LYS A 210 -18.62 -30.36 -19.62
CA LYS A 210 -18.88 -29.33 -18.61
C LYS A 210 -20.32 -29.36 -18.09
N ALA A 211 -20.48 -29.12 -16.80
CA ALA A 211 -21.75 -29.05 -16.10
C ALA A 211 -21.89 -27.72 -15.34
N ARG A 212 -23.13 -27.25 -15.15
CA ARG A 212 -23.43 -26.05 -14.33
C ARG A 212 -23.29 -26.39 -12.84
N LEU A 213 -22.68 -25.49 -12.08
CA LEU A 213 -22.68 -25.52 -10.61
C LEU A 213 -23.83 -24.68 -10.07
N ASN A 214 -24.65 -25.24 -9.16
CA ASN A 214 -25.69 -24.48 -8.48
C ASN A 214 -25.23 -23.96 -7.12
N CYS A 215 -25.33 -22.65 -6.90
CA CYS A 215 -25.25 -22.07 -5.56
C CYS A 215 -26.35 -21.03 -5.44
N SER A 216 -27.39 -21.36 -4.68
CA SER A 216 -28.61 -20.55 -4.59
C SER A 216 -29.20 -20.59 -3.19
N ARG A 217 -29.83 -19.50 -2.77
CA ARG A 217 -30.68 -19.49 -1.58
C ARG A 217 -32.09 -19.91 -1.97
N SER A 218 -32.68 -20.82 -1.20
CA SER A 218 -34.07 -21.26 -1.37
C SER A 218 -35.08 -20.11 -1.16
N GLY A 219 -36.20 -20.19 -1.87
CA GLY A 219 -37.30 -19.22 -1.87
C GLY A 219 -38.32 -19.60 -2.95
N GLU A 220 -39.45 -18.91 -3.02
CA GLU A 220 -40.45 -19.12 -4.11
C GLU A 220 -39.81 -19.01 -5.49
N ILE A 221 -38.92 -18.01 -5.64
CA ILE A 221 -37.98 -17.90 -6.74
C ILE A 221 -36.58 -17.97 -6.12
N PRO A 222 -35.76 -18.99 -6.45
CA PRO A 222 -34.43 -19.11 -5.89
C PRO A 222 -33.54 -17.93 -6.26
N PHE A 223 -32.75 -17.46 -5.29
CA PHE A 223 -31.76 -16.40 -5.52
C PHE A 223 -30.40 -17.02 -5.85
N TYR A 224 -29.89 -16.80 -7.06
CA TYR A 224 -28.67 -17.45 -7.56
C TYR A 224 -27.41 -16.59 -7.40
N TYR A 225 -26.35 -17.22 -6.90
CA TYR A 225 -24.99 -16.67 -6.90
C TYR A 225 -24.25 -17.30 -8.08
N ASN A 226 -24.26 -16.61 -9.21
CA ASN A 226 -23.87 -17.18 -10.50
C ASN A 226 -22.37 -17.10 -10.82
N GLU A 227 -21.61 -16.24 -10.14
CA GLU A 227 -20.19 -15.97 -10.47
C GLU A 227 -19.23 -16.62 -9.48
N LEU A 228 -18.65 -17.77 -9.84
CA LEU A 228 -17.63 -18.47 -9.06
C LEU A 228 -16.32 -17.67 -9.01
N GLN A 229 -15.80 -17.36 -7.82
CA GLN A 229 -14.57 -16.57 -7.62
C GLN A 229 -13.35 -17.40 -7.22
N SER A 230 -13.54 -18.43 -6.41
CA SER A 230 -12.46 -19.25 -5.84
C SER A 230 -13.03 -20.61 -5.45
N THR A 231 -12.20 -21.65 -5.53
CA THR A 231 -12.51 -22.98 -5.02
C THR A 231 -11.39 -23.50 -4.13
N PHE A 232 -11.72 -24.45 -3.27
CA PHE A 232 -10.77 -25.19 -2.46
C PHE A 232 -11.20 -26.66 -2.41
N TYR A 233 -10.31 -27.57 -2.85
CA TYR A 233 -10.54 -29.01 -2.83
C TYR A 233 -9.96 -29.61 -1.56
N LEU A 234 -10.76 -30.43 -0.86
CA LEU A 234 -10.38 -31.15 0.33
C LEU A 234 -10.34 -32.66 0.03
N PRO A 235 -9.16 -33.24 -0.27
CA PRO A 235 -9.03 -34.63 -0.71
C PRO A 235 -9.53 -35.66 0.32
N GLU A 236 -9.40 -35.36 1.61
CA GLU A 236 -9.74 -36.30 2.70
C GLU A 236 -11.24 -36.62 2.77
N GLN A 237 -12.08 -35.79 2.15
CA GLN A 237 -13.54 -35.94 2.16
C GLN A 237 -14.18 -35.92 0.77
N ASP A 238 -13.39 -35.81 -0.30
CA ASP A 238 -13.88 -35.65 -1.67
C ASP A 238 -14.87 -34.48 -1.83
N VAL A 239 -14.61 -33.36 -1.13
CA VAL A 239 -15.47 -32.16 -1.14
C VAL A 239 -14.74 -30.97 -1.76
N ILE A 240 -15.45 -30.23 -2.61
CA ILE A 240 -14.99 -28.97 -3.20
C ILE A 240 -15.83 -27.83 -2.66
N TYR A 241 -15.18 -26.88 -2.00
CA TYR A 241 -15.80 -25.63 -1.60
C TYR A 241 -15.64 -24.60 -2.72
N GLY A 242 -16.66 -23.75 -2.91
CA GLY A 242 -16.64 -22.66 -3.88
C GLY A 242 -17.26 -21.38 -3.31
N ILE A 243 -16.59 -20.25 -3.56
CA ILE A 243 -17.15 -18.91 -3.37
C ILE A 243 -17.89 -18.49 -4.64
N PHE A 244 -19.12 -18.05 -4.46
CA PHE A 244 -19.96 -17.50 -5.53
C PHE A 244 -20.41 -16.10 -5.18
N THR A 245 -20.47 -15.21 -6.16
CA THR A 245 -20.98 -13.85 -6.01
C THR A 245 -22.13 -13.58 -6.96
N THR A 246 -22.89 -12.52 -6.65
CA THR A 246 -23.75 -11.87 -7.63
C THR A 246 -22.93 -11.11 -8.66
N ASN A 247 -23.59 -10.70 -9.75
CA ASN A 247 -22.97 -9.87 -10.77
C ASN A 247 -22.46 -8.54 -10.20
N VAL A 248 -21.39 -8.00 -10.79
CA VAL A 248 -20.76 -6.74 -10.36
C VAL A 248 -21.73 -5.55 -10.43
N ASN A 249 -22.65 -5.55 -11.40
CA ASN A 249 -23.66 -4.49 -11.58
C ASN A 249 -24.92 -4.70 -10.72
N SER A 250 -25.01 -5.82 -10.00
CA SER A 250 -26.09 -6.10 -9.04
C SER A 250 -25.67 -5.75 -7.62
N ILE A 251 -26.63 -5.84 -6.68
CA ILE A 251 -26.35 -5.72 -5.25
C ILE A 251 -25.25 -6.73 -4.87
N SER A 252 -24.20 -6.26 -4.18
CA SER A 252 -23.12 -7.12 -3.69
C SER A 252 -23.72 -8.20 -2.80
N ALA A 253 -23.53 -9.45 -3.16
CA ALA A 253 -23.79 -10.55 -2.26
C ALA A 253 -22.87 -11.73 -2.60
N SER A 254 -22.47 -12.46 -1.57
CA SER A 254 -21.61 -13.62 -1.68
C SER A 254 -22.18 -14.82 -0.95
N ALA A 255 -21.80 -16.00 -1.41
CA ALA A 255 -22.16 -17.26 -0.81
C ALA A 255 -21.00 -18.25 -0.89
N VAL A 256 -20.94 -19.17 0.07
CA VAL A 256 -20.05 -20.34 0.02
C VAL A 256 -20.91 -21.59 -0.09
N CYS A 257 -20.68 -22.38 -1.13
CA CYS A 257 -21.31 -23.67 -1.33
C CYS A 257 -20.26 -24.77 -1.36
N ALA A 258 -20.60 -25.96 -0.85
CA ALA A 258 -19.77 -27.16 -0.95
C ALA A 258 -20.42 -28.17 -1.90
N PHE A 259 -19.60 -28.90 -2.66
CA PHE A 259 -20.03 -29.90 -3.63
C PHE A 259 -19.25 -31.19 -3.39
N ASN A 260 -19.97 -32.30 -3.27
CA ASN A 260 -19.35 -33.62 -3.21
C ASN A 260 -18.89 -34.03 -4.61
N LEU A 261 -17.74 -34.69 -4.71
CA LEU A 261 -17.28 -35.25 -5.98
C LEU A 261 -18.29 -36.24 -6.59
N SER A 262 -19.08 -36.91 -5.73
CA SER A 262 -20.17 -37.79 -6.15
C SER A 262 -21.29 -37.05 -6.89
N SER A 263 -21.68 -35.84 -6.46
CA SER A 263 -22.73 -35.05 -7.13
C SER A 263 -22.24 -34.49 -8.47
N ILE A 264 -20.94 -34.13 -8.54
CA ILE A 264 -20.29 -33.76 -9.80
C ILE A 264 -20.29 -34.93 -10.78
N THR A 265 -19.89 -36.12 -10.30
CA THR A 265 -19.86 -37.34 -11.13
C THR A 265 -21.26 -37.73 -11.61
N GLN A 266 -22.27 -37.62 -10.74
CA GLN A 266 -23.66 -37.88 -11.10
C GLN A 266 -24.13 -36.98 -12.25
N ALA A 267 -23.86 -35.67 -12.17
CA ALA A 267 -24.24 -34.73 -13.24
C ALA A 267 -23.56 -35.07 -14.58
N PHE A 268 -22.29 -35.50 -14.56
CA PHE A 268 -21.59 -35.93 -15.77
C PHE A 268 -22.04 -37.30 -16.31
N ASN A 269 -22.71 -38.11 -15.51
CA ASN A 269 -23.35 -39.35 -15.96
C ASN A 269 -24.78 -39.12 -16.46
N GLY A 270 -25.36 -37.94 -16.17
CA GLY A 270 -26.68 -37.53 -16.63
C GLY A 270 -26.76 -37.20 -18.13
N PRO A 271 -27.93 -36.79 -18.63
CA PRO A 271 -28.13 -36.43 -20.03
C PRO A 271 -27.37 -35.15 -20.42
N PHE A 272 -27.08 -35.04 -21.71
CA PHE A 272 -26.49 -33.84 -22.31
C PHE A 272 -27.56 -32.82 -22.66
N ARG A 273 -27.17 -31.55 -22.72
CA ARG A 273 -27.97 -30.45 -23.25
C ARG A 273 -27.44 -30.09 -24.62
N TYR A 274 -28.25 -30.31 -25.64
CA TYR A 274 -27.86 -30.16 -27.04
C TYR A 274 -28.78 -29.20 -27.78
N GLN A 275 -28.19 -28.47 -28.73
CA GLN A 275 -28.91 -27.59 -29.64
C GLN A 275 -28.44 -27.90 -31.06
N GLU A 276 -29.38 -28.39 -31.87
CA GLU A 276 -29.13 -28.81 -33.25
C GLU A 276 -28.75 -27.62 -34.14
N ASN A 277 -29.49 -26.52 -34.04
CA ASN A 277 -29.22 -25.29 -34.78
C ASN A 277 -29.53 -24.04 -33.93
N PRO A 278 -28.93 -22.87 -34.22
CA PRO A 278 -29.05 -21.68 -33.36
C PRO A 278 -30.47 -21.15 -33.16
N ARG A 279 -31.44 -21.61 -33.94
CA ARG A 279 -32.86 -21.22 -33.84
C ARG A 279 -33.71 -22.20 -33.04
N THR A 280 -33.20 -23.40 -32.77
CA THR A 280 -33.87 -24.41 -31.94
C THR A 280 -33.60 -24.17 -30.47
N ALA A 281 -34.54 -24.59 -29.63
CA ALA A 281 -34.36 -24.62 -28.19
C ALA A 281 -33.30 -25.66 -27.80
N TRP A 282 -32.64 -25.44 -26.66
CA TRP A 282 -31.75 -26.43 -26.06
C TRP A 282 -32.55 -27.57 -25.44
N LEU A 283 -32.33 -28.80 -25.91
CA LEU A 283 -33.06 -30.00 -25.48
C LEU A 283 -32.16 -30.97 -24.73
N SER A 284 -32.77 -31.73 -23.82
CA SER A 284 -32.12 -32.84 -23.12
C SER A 284 -31.95 -34.03 -24.07
N THR A 285 -30.75 -34.57 -24.15
CA THR A 285 -30.36 -35.70 -25.00
C THR A 285 -29.75 -36.79 -24.12
N PRO A 286 -30.22 -38.06 -24.23
CA PRO A 286 -29.68 -39.15 -23.44
C PRO A 286 -28.16 -39.30 -23.58
N ASN A 287 -27.50 -39.67 -22.49
CA ASN A 287 -26.07 -39.93 -22.50
C ASN A 287 -25.76 -41.24 -23.25
N PRO A 288 -25.02 -41.22 -24.37
CA PRO A 288 -24.68 -42.44 -25.12
C PRO A 288 -23.71 -43.36 -24.36
N ILE A 289 -22.94 -42.83 -23.40
CA ILE A 289 -21.94 -43.57 -22.62
C ILE A 289 -22.13 -43.25 -21.12
N PRO A 290 -23.18 -43.79 -20.47
CA PRO A 290 -23.37 -43.60 -19.04
C PRO A 290 -22.20 -44.23 -18.27
N ASN A 291 -21.77 -43.59 -17.19
CA ASN A 291 -20.63 -44.02 -16.36
C ASN A 291 -19.27 -44.05 -17.08
N PHE A 292 -19.06 -43.15 -18.03
CA PHE A 292 -17.77 -43.00 -18.71
C PHE A 292 -16.61 -42.84 -17.72
N GLN A 293 -15.59 -43.71 -17.83
CA GLN A 293 -14.34 -43.67 -17.08
C GLN A 293 -13.15 -43.64 -18.04
N CYS A 294 -12.12 -42.85 -17.71
CA CYS A 294 -10.88 -42.80 -18.47
C CYS A 294 -10.19 -44.18 -18.47
N GLY A 295 -10.27 -44.90 -19.59
CA GLY A 295 -9.76 -46.28 -19.73
C GLY A 295 -10.82 -47.35 -20.05
N THR A 296 -12.10 -46.98 -20.22
CA THR A 296 -13.12 -47.88 -20.81
C THR A 296 -13.07 -47.94 -22.34
N LEU A 297 -12.21 -47.13 -22.96
CA LEU A 297 -11.76 -47.30 -24.34
C LEU A 297 -10.59 -48.28 -24.28
N GLU A 298 -10.83 -49.53 -24.71
CA GLU A 298 -9.90 -50.66 -24.59
C GLU A 298 -8.44 -50.29 -24.94
N GLU A 299 -7.51 -50.76 -24.10
CA GLU A 299 -6.07 -50.61 -24.25
C GLU A 299 -5.59 -51.21 -25.59
N GLY A 300 -5.47 -50.38 -26.62
CA GLY A 300 -5.08 -50.83 -27.95
C GLY A 300 -4.48 -49.74 -28.83
N GLY A 301 -3.32 -49.19 -28.45
CA GLY A 301 -2.47 -48.42 -29.36
C GLY A 301 -3.08 -47.14 -29.98
N PRO A 302 -2.38 -46.49 -30.93
CA PRO A 302 -2.60 -45.10 -31.31
C PRO A 302 -3.99 -44.88 -31.92
N GLY A 303 -4.88 -44.21 -31.18
CA GLY A 303 -6.21 -43.76 -31.66
C GLY A 303 -7.14 -44.85 -32.20
N GLY A 304 -6.92 -46.12 -31.83
CA GLY A 304 -7.46 -47.28 -32.56
C GLY A 304 -8.97 -47.53 -32.44
N ASN A 305 -9.62 -47.18 -31.32
CA ASN A 305 -11.00 -47.65 -31.04
C ASN A 305 -11.99 -46.54 -30.68
N LEU A 306 -11.83 -45.29 -31.16
CA LEU A 306 -12.93 -44.33 -31.18
C LEU A 306 -13.65 -44.44 -32.54
N THR A 307 -14.89 -44.95 -32.52
CA THR A 307 -15.71 -44.97 -33.75
C THR A 307 -15.97 -43.53 -34.22
N GLU A 308 -16.16 -43.34 -35.52
CA GLU A 308 -16.52 -42.03 -36.08
C GLU A 308 -17.72 -41.40 -35.36
N ARG A 309 -18.69 -42.24 -34.96
CA ARG A 309 -19.85 -41.83 -34.16
C ARG A 309 -19.46 -41.28 -32.79
N ASN A 310 -18.49 -41.88 -32.10
CA ASN A 310 -18.03 -41.37 -30.80
C ASN A 310 -17.37 -40.00 -30.94
N LEU A 311 -16.60 -39.77 -32.02
CA LEU A 311 -15.98 -38.47 -32.28
C LEU A 311 -17.01 -37.40 -32.65
N GLN A 312 -18.02 -37.76 -33.45
CA GLN A 312 -19.16 -36.87 -33.75
C GLN A 312 -19.95 -36.53 -32.47
N ASP A 313 -20.14 -37.51 -31.58
CA ASP A 313 -20.76 -37.30 -30.27
C ASP A 313 -19.91 -36.37 -29.39
N ALA A 314 -18.60 -36.58 -29.29
CA ALA A 314 -17.70 -35.71 -28.53
C ALA A 314 -17.70 -34.25 -29.05
N GLN A 315 -17.82 -34.06 -30.37
CA GLN A 315 -17.87 -32.73 -30.97
C GLN A 315 -19.15 -31.95 -30.61
N ARG A 316 -20.25 -32.65 -30.30
CA ARG A 316 -21.59 -32.05 -30.12
C ARG A 316 -22.16 -32.16 -28.71
N LEU A 317 -21.78 -33.18 -27.94
CA LEU A 317 -22.26 -33.54 -26.60
C LEU A 317 -21.17 -33.26 -25.56
N PHE A 318 -21.06 -32.00 -25.14
CA PHE A 318 -20.08 -31.57 -24.14
C PHE A 318 -20.72 -30.78 -22.98
N LEU A 319 -21.95 -30.29 -23.12
CA LEU A 319 -22.66 -29.56 -22.07
C LEU A 319 -23.66 -30.51 -21.39
N MET A 320 -23.57 -30.69 -20.07
CA MET A 320 -24.54 -31.50 -19.32
C MET A 320 -25.85 -30.73 -19.12
N ASN A 321 -26.97 -31.45 -19.19
CA ASN A 321 -28.29 -30.91 -18.85
C ASN A 321 -28.47 -30.85 -17.32
N ASP A 322 -27.97 -31.86 -16.62
CA ASP A 322 -28.05 -31.93 -15.18
C ASP A 322 -27.12 -30.89 -14.53
N VAL A 323 -27.61 -30.29 -13.46
CA VAL A 323 -26.92 -29.26 -12.69
C VAL A 323 -26.35 -29.88 -11.43
N VAL A 324 -25.08 -29.64 -11.15
CA VAL A 324 -24.41 -30.10 -9.93
C VAL A 324 -25.02 -29.38 -8.73
N GLN A 325 -25.66 -30.15 -7.85
CA GLN A 325 -26.24 -29.63 -6.62
C GLN A 325 -25.22 -29.59 -5.47
N PRO A 326 -25.28 -28.55 -4.61
CA PRO A 326 -24.47 -28.45 -3.41
C PRO A 326 -24.90 -29.47 -2.35
N VAL A 327 -24.03 -29.70 -1.36
CA VAL A 327 -24.28 -30.60 -0.22
C VAL A 327 -25.53 -30.20 0.57
N THR A 328 -25.78 -28.90 0.70
CA THR A 328 -26.95 -28.33 1.37
C THR A 328 -27.75 -27.46 0.41
N ILE A 329 -29.08 -27.47 0.51
CA ILE A 329 -29.97 -26.68 -0.36
C ILE A 329 -29.64 -25.18 -0.27
N ASN A 330 -29.37 -24.69 0.93
CA ASN A 330 -28.91 -23.32 1.15
C ASN A 330 -27.38 -23.27 1.23
N PRO A 331 -26.73 -22.16 0.82
CA PRO A 331 -25.28 -22.02 0.93
C PRO A 331 -24.84 -22.02 2.39
N LEU A 332 -23.72 -22.66 2.69
CA LEU A 332 -23.14 -22.81 4.03
C LEU A 332 -22.93 -21.46 4.74
N LEU A 333 -22.59 -20.44 3.95
CA LEU A 333 -22.39 -19.08 4.40
C LEU A 333 -22.94 -18.12 3.33
N THR A 334 -23.60 -17.05 3.77
CA THR A 334 -24.03 -15.95 2.90
C THR A 334 -23.69 -14.62 3.55
N GLN A 335 -23.36 -13.63 2.72
CA GLN A 335 -23.18 -12.25 3.16
C GLN A 335 -23.75 -11.29 2.14
N ASP A 336 -24.59 -10.39 2.61
CA ASP A 336 -25.12 -9.28 1.82
C ASP A 336 -24.18 -8.08 1.93
N ASN A 337 -24.11 -7.28 0.86
CA ASN A 337 -23.27 -6.09 0.71
C ASN A 337 -21.74 -6.31 0.81
N LEU A 338 -21.25 -7.54 0.67
CA LEU A 338 -19.83 -7.87 0.70
C LEU A 338 -19.47 -8.89 -0.39
N ARG A 339 -18.39 -8.64 -1.14
CA ARG A 339 -17.84 -9.64 -2.08
C ARG A 339 -16.67 -10.42 -1.48
N PHE A 340 -16.82 -11.74 -1.48
CA PHE A 340 -15.76 -12.69 -1.15
C PHE A 340 -14.85 -12.88 -2.38
N SER A 341 -13.55 -13.11 -2.13
CA SER A 341 -12.52 -13.18 -3.16
C SER A 341 -11.77 -14.51 -3.17
N LYS A 342 -11.27 -14.97 -2.02
CA LYS A 342 -10.43 -16.18 -1.88
C LYS A 342 -10.90 -17.04 -0.72
N LEU A 343 -10.79 -18.36 -0.86
CA LEU A 343 -11.17 -19.34 0.16
C LEU A 343 -10.04 -20.33 0.39
N VAL A 344 -9.78 -20.61 1.67
CA VAL A 344 -9.09 -21.83 2.11
C VAL A 344 -9.87 -22.43 3.28
N VAL A 345 -9.77 -23.75 3.45
CA VAL A 345 -10.49 -24.48 4.50
C VAL A 345 -9.49 -25.34 5.27
N ASP A 346 -9.62 -25.36 6.59
CA ASP A 346 -8.86 -26.23 7.50
C ASP A 346 -9.79 -27.25 8.17
N ILE A 347 -9.24 -28.42 8.53
CA ILE A 347 -9.91 -29.43 9.35
C ILE A 347 -9.28 -29.40 10.74
N VAL A 348 -10.07 -29.01 11.75
CA VAL A 348 -9.60 -28.79 13.11
C VAL A 348 -10.20 -29.83 14.05
N GLN A 349 -9.36 -30.49 14.83
CA GLN A 349 -9.79 -31.37 15.91
C GLN A 349 -10.20 -30.54 17.13
N GLY A 350 -11.52 -30.45 17.38
CA GLY A 350 -12.06 -29.93 18.64
C GLY A 350 -12.07 -30.99 19.73
N ARG A 351 -12.73 -30.70 20.86
CA ARG A 351 -12.85 -31.66 21.99
C ARG A 351 -13.53 -32.97 21.59
N ASP A 352 -14.68 -32.85 20.93
CA ASP A 352 -15.61 -33.96 20.72
C ASP A 352 -15.70 -34.37 19.24
N THR A 353 -15.45 -33.44 18.32
CA THR A 353 -15.64 -33.64 16.87
C THR A 353 -14.63 -32.84 16.05
N LEU A 354 -14.51 -33.21 14.77
CA LEU A 354 -13.81 -32.42 13.76
C LEU A 354 -14.68 -31.24 13.29
N TYR A 355 -14.05 -30.09 13.08
CA TYR A 355 -14.70 -28.88 12.57
C TYR A 355 -14.00 -28.40 11.30
N HIS A 356 -14.78 -27.92 10.36
CA HIS A 356 -14.26 -27.31 9.14
C HIS A 356 -14.24 -25.81 9.31
N VAL A 357 -13.06 -25.20 9.28
CA VAL A 357 -12.90 -23.77 9.46
C VAL A 357 -12.55 -23.13 8.13
N MET A 358 -13.40 -22.23 7.66
CA MET A 358 -13.22 -21.48 6.43
C MET A 358 -12.54 -20.15 6.72
N TYR A 359 -11.51 -19.82 5.95
CA TYR A 359 -10.88 -18.51 5.90
C TYR A 359 -11.20 -17.86 4.56
N ILE A 360 -11.93 -16.75 4.61
CA ILE A 360 -12.54 -16.12 3.44
C ILE A 360 -11.98 -14.71 3.30
N GLY A 361 -11.19 -14.48 2.25
CA GLY A 361 -10.74 -13.15 1.88
C GLY A 361 -11.87 -12.32 1.28
N THR A 362 -11.86 -11.02 1.53
CA THR A 362 -12.83 -10.05 0.98
C THR A 362 -12.18 -9.12 -0.04
N GLU A 363 -13.00 -8.41 -0.81
CA GLU A 363 -12.52 -7.34 -1.70
C GLU A 363 -11.97 -6.11 -0.95
N TYR A 364 -12.28 -5.99 0.35
CA TYR A 364 -11.86 -4.87 1.18
C TYR A 364 -10.55 -5.11 1.95
N GLY A 365 -9.98 -6.31 1.86
CA GLY A 365 -8.73 -6.64 2.56
C GLY A 365 -8.93 -7.12 3.98
N THR A 366 -10.10 -7.71 4.27
CA THR A 366 -10.38 -8.43 5.52
C THR A 366 -10.46 -9.92 5.27
N ILE A 367 -10.17 -10.71 6.31
CA ILE A 367 -10.34 -12.17 6.28
C ILE A 367 -11.39 -12.55 7.31
N LEU A 368 -12.45 -13.21 6.86
CA LEU A 368 -13.49 -13.74 7.73
C LEU A 368 -13.16 -15.20 8.07
N LYS A 369 -13.11 -15.53 9.36
CA LYS A 369 -13.06 -16.92 9.83
C LYS A 369 -14.47 -17.38 10.15
N ALA A 370 -14.90 -18.49 9.58
CA ALA A 370 -16.25 -19.01 9.71
C ALA A 370 -16.26 -20.54 9.86
N LEU A 371 -17.30 -21.09 10.46
CA LEU A 371 -17.51 -22.54 10.50
C LEU A 371 -18.26 -23.00 9.26
N SER A 372 -17.76 -24.06 8.63
CA SER A 372 -18.54 -24.86 7.69
C SER A 372 -19.25 -25.96 8.47
N THR A 373 -20.58 -25.94 8.44
CA THR A 373 -21.41 -26.90 9.15
C THR A 373 -22.77 -27.05 8.47
N THR A 374 -23.27 -28.28 8.47
CA THR A 374 -24.63 -28.60 8.02
C THR A 374 -25.66 -28.47 9.15
N ASN A 375 -25.21 -28.24 10.39
CA ASN A 375 -26.11 -28.05 11.52
C ASN A 375 -26.84 -26.71 11.39
N THR A 376 -28.16 -26.75 11.40
CA THR A 376 -29.03 -25.58 11.26
C THR A 376 -28.79 -24.53 12.35
N SER A 377 -28.39 -24.94 13.57
CA SER A 377 -28.11 -24.00 14.67
C SER A 377 -26.79 -23.24 14.51
N LEU A 378 -25.88 -23.74 13.67
CA LEU A 378 -24.57 -23.16 13.42
C LEU A 378 -24.43 -22.67 11.96
N HIS A 379 -25.52 -22.67 11.20
CA HIS A 379 -25.49 -22.23 9.81
C HIS A 379 -25.14 -20.74 9.72
N GLY A 380 -24.15 -20.39 8.90
CA GLY A 380 -23.68 -19.01 8.77
C GLY A 380 -22.88 -18.48 9.96
N CYS A 381 -22.16 -19.36 10.68
CA CYS A 381 -21.35 -19.01 11.84
C CYS A 381 -20.08 -18.23 11.48
N TYR A 382 -20.03 -16.95 11.84
CA TYR A 382 -18.79 -16.17 11.79
C TYR A 382 -18.12 -16.22 13.16
N LEU A 383 -16.85 -16.58 13.17
CA LEU A 383 -16.03 -16.68 14.38
C LEU A 383 -15.31 -15.37 14.68
N GLU A 384 -14.64 -14.82 13.66
CA GLU A 384 -13.85 -13.59 13.79
C GLU A 384 -13.69 -12.91 12.41
N GLU A 385 -13.41 -11.60 12.45
CA GLU A 385 -13.00 -10.81 11.30
C GLU A 385 -11.59 -10.27 11.54
N LEU A 386 -10.67 -10.62 10.66
CA LEU A 386 -9.27 -10.21 10.70
C LEU A 386 -9.06 -9.02 9.77
N ARG A 387 -8.71 -7.88 10.38
CA ARG A 387 -8.30 -6.67 9.66
C ARG A 387 -6.79 -6.64 9.54
N ILE A 388 -6.30 -6.94 8.35
CA ILE A 388 -4.86 -7.02 8.06
C ILE A 388 -4.30 -5.72 7.46
N LEU A 389 -5.18 -4.77 7.10
CA LEU A 389 -4.83 -3.44 6.61
C LEU A 389 -5.06 -2.37 7.69
N PRO A 390 -4.29 -1.26 7.70
CA PRO A 390 -4.56 -0.11 8.56
C PRO A 390 -5.95 0.49 8.32
N GLU A 391 -6.51 1.16 9.33
CA GLU A 391 -7.83 1.80 9.22
C GLU A 391 -7.88 2.78 8.04
N GLY A 392 -8.97 2.69 7.27
CA GLY A 392 -9.20 3.51 6.07
C GLY A 392 -8.52 3.01 4.80
N GLN A 393 -7.66 1.98 4.85
CA GLN A 393 -7.10 1.36 3.64
C GLN A 393 -7.97 0.20 3.16
N ILE A 394 -8.36 0.26 1.89
CA ILE A 394 -9.15 -0.77 1.22
C ILE A 394 -8.32 -1.31 0.06
N ARG A 395 -7.91 -2.58 0.15
CA ARG A 395 -7.21 -3.29 -0.94
C ARG A 395 -7.63 -4.76 -0.98
N PRO A 396 -7.80 -5.37 -2.17
CA PRO A 396 -8.22 -6.75 -2.29
C PRO A 396 -7.09 -7.73 -1.93
N ILE A 397 -7.45 -8.86 -1.35
CA ILE A 397 -6.53 -9.99 -1.15
C ILE A 397 -6.26 -10.67 -2.49
N LYS A 398 -4.98 -10.75 -2.89
CA LYS A 398 -4.56 -11.31 -4.18
C LYS A 398 -4.40 -12.83 -4.14
N SER A 399 -3.88 -13.35 -3.05
CA SER A 399 -3.68 -14.78 -2.83
C SER A 399 -3.92 -15.14 -1.37
N LEU A 400 -4.43 -16.35 -1.16
CA LEU A 400 -4.68 -16.91 0.16
C LEU A 400 -4.28 -18.38 0.09
N GLN A 401 -3.31 -18.77 0.91
CA GLN A 401 -2.79 -20.13 0.97
C GLN A 401 -2.70 -20.59 2.42
N ILE A 402 -3.00 -21.86 2.67
CA ILE A 402 -2.93 -22.46 3.99
C ILE A 402 -1.83 -23.52 4.02
N LEU A 403 -1.02 -23.50 5.07
CA LEU A 403 -0.06 -24.54 5.37
C LEU A 403 -0.49 -25.26 6.65
N HIS A 404 -1.12 -26.42 6.48
CA HIS A 404 -1.68 -27.22 7.59
C HIS A 404 -0.60 -27.65 8.61
N SER A 405 0.61 -28.00 8.14
CA SER A 405 1.70 -28.48 9.00
C SER A 405 2.29 -27.42 9.94
N ASP A 406 2.30 -26.16 9.51
CA ASP A 406 2.80 -25.00 10.27
C ASP A 406 1.65 -24.16 10.85
N ARG A 407 0.40 -24.64 10.71
CA ARG A 407 -0.84 -23.96 11.10
C ARG A 407 -0.83 -22.47 10.78
N SER A 408 -0.48 -22.16 9.54
CA SER A 408 -0.24 -20.79 9.12
C SER A 408 -1.00 -20.46 7.85
N LEU A 409 -1.57 -19.25 7.84
CA LEU A 409 -2.23 -18.64 6.69
C LEU A 409 -1.30 -17.62 6.05
N PHE A 410 -1.07 -17.77 4.76
CA PHE A 410 -0.29 -16.85 3.94
C PHE A 410 -1.21 -16.01 3.07
N VAL A 411 -1.06 -14.69 3.15
CA VAL A 411 -1.92 -13.71 2.49
C VAL A 411 -1.07 -12.81 1.62
N GLY A 412 -1.24 -12.91 0.30
CA GLY A 412 -0.56 -12.03 -0.64
C GLY A 412 -1.37 -10.75 -0.91
N LEU A 413 -0.70 -9.61 -0.79
CA LEU A 413 -1.21 -8.28 -1.10
C LEU A 413 -0.44 -7.68 -2.30
N ASP A 414 -0.74 -6.44 -2.67
CA ASP A 414 -0.04 -5.76 -3.76
C ASP A 414 1.43 -5.44 -3.42
N ASP A 415 1.74 -5.19 -2.15
CA ASP A 415 3.03 -4.65 -1.69
C ASP A 415 3.81 -5.57 -0.73
N ARG A 416 3.13 -6.53 -0.10
CA ARG A 416 3.73 -7.47 0.84
C ARG A 416 2.98 -8.79 0.93
N LEU A 417 3.65 -9.77 1.50
CA LEU A 417 3.10 -11.03 1.97
C LEU A 417 2.94 -10.98 3.49
N VAL A 418 1.82 -11.46 4.01
CA VAL A 418 1.54 -11.55 5.45
C VAL A 418 1.37 -13.01 5.83
N LYS A 419 2.04 -13.44 6.90
CA LYS A 419 1.85 -14.75 7.54
C LYS A 419 1.13 -14.57 8.87
N ILE A 420 0.04 -15.31 9.05
CA ILE A 420 -0.88 -15.25 10.18
C ILE A 420 -1.02 -16.66 10.79
N PRO A 421 -0.80 -16.85 12.10
CA PRO A 421 -1.06 -18.14 12.76
C PRO A 421 -2.57 -18.41 12.81
N LEU A 422 -3.00 -19.65 12.57
CA LEU A 422 -4.42 -20.04 12.56
C LEU A 422 -5.00 -20.05 13.98
N GLU A 423 -4.23 -20.54 14.94
CA GLU A 423 -4.51 -20.50 16.37
C GLU A 423 -4.01 -19.20 17.00
N ARG A 424 -4.90 -18.50 17.71
CA ARG A 424 -4.56 -17.30 18.49
C ARG A 424 -5.24 -17.32 19.86
N CYS A 425 -5.25 -18.50 20.49
CA CYS A 425 -5.96 -18.73 21.75
C CYS A 425 -5.45 -17.85 22.89
N SER A 426 -4.16 -17.47 22.86
CA SER A 426 -3.55 -16.54 23.81
C SER A 426 -4.19 -15.14 23.81
N ASN A 427 -4.93 -14.77 22.77
CA ASN A 427 -5.70 -13.52 22.73
C ASN A 427 -6.92 -13.53 23.68
N PHE A 428 -7.30 -14.69 24.23
CA PHE A 428 -8.42 -14.82 25.16
C PHE A 428 -7.91 -15.02 26.61
N PRO A 429 -7.75 -13.93 27.38
CA PRO A 429 -7.08 -13.99 28.69
C PRO A 429 -7.91 -14.64 29.80
N THR A 430 -9.24 -14.72 29.63
CA THR A 430 -10.15 -15.25 30.65
C THR A 430 -10.94 -16.45 30.13
N GLU A 431 -11.38 -17.31 31.05
CA GLU A 431 -12.24 -18.46 30.74
C GLU A 431 -13.47 -18.05 29.95
N ARG A 432 -14.11 -16.95 30.36
CA ARG A 432 -15.29 -16.41 29.69
C ARG A 432 -14.99 -16.05 28.23
N HIS A 433 -13.91 -15.32 27.97
CA HIS A 433 -13.56 -14.92 26.60
C HIS A 433 -13.19 -16.13 25.74
N CYS A 434 -12.45 -17.10 26.28
CA CYS A 434 -12.09 -18.33 25.57
C CYS A 434 -13.33 -19.14 25.16
N MET A 435 -14.28 -19.30 26.09
CA MET A 435 -15.52 -20.05 25.85
C MET A 435 -16.52 -19.30 24.97
N GLU A 436 -16.52 -17.97 24.98
CA GLU A 436 -17.37 -17.13 24.12
C GLU A 436 -16.82 -16.94 22.70
N ALA A 437 -15.51 -17.13 22.49
CA ALA A 437 -14.91 -17.11 21.16
C ALA A 437 -15.46 -18.23 20.26
N ARG A 438 -15.88 -19.36 20.85
CA ARG A 438 -16.39 -20.56 20.15
C ARG A 438 -15.45 -21.04 19.03
N ASP A 439 -14.15 -20.80 19.21
CA ASP A 439 -13.14 -21.09 18.21
C ASP A 439 -12.71 -22.57 18.31
N PRO A 440 -12.81 -23.39 17.24
CA PRO A 440 -12.40 -24.79 17.26
C PRO A 440 -10.96 -25.04 17.66
N TYR A 441 -10.07 -24.08 17.43
CA TYR A 441 -8.66 -24.22 17.80
C TYR A 441 -8.45 -24.03 19.31
N CYS A 442 -9.41 -23.44 20.03
CA CYS A 442 -9.20 -22.92 21.38
C CYS A 442 -10.16 -23.53 22.41
N GLY A 443 -9.62 -23.76 23.60
CA GLY A 443 -10.40 -24.16 24.78
C GLY A 443 -9.66 -23.80 26.06
N TRP A 444 -10.39 -23.77 27.16
CA TRP A 444 -9.88 -23.34 28.44
C TRP A 444 -9.21 -24.50 29.18
N ASP A 445 -7.93 -24.38 29.48
CA ASP A 445 -7.19 -25.33 30.29
C ASP A 445 -7.28 -24.91 31.78
N HIS A 446 -8.07 -25.65 32.57
CA HIS A 446 -8.27 -25.36 33.99
C HIS A 446 -7.00 -25.56 34.84
N LYS A 447 -6.04 -26.36 34.38
CA LYS A 447 -4.76 -26.61 35.07
C LYS A 447 -3.78 -25.46 34.80
N GLN A 448 -3.68 -25.02 33.55
CA GLN A 448 -2.81 -23.91 33.16
C GLN A 448 -3.44 -22.53 33.41
N LYS A 449 -4.75 -22.49 33.68
CA LYS A 449 -5.54 -21.26 33.87
C LYS A 449 -5.41 -20.27 32.71
N ARG A 450 -5.36 -20.78 31.48
CA ARG A 450 -5.26 -20.00 30.25
C ARG A 450 -5.96 -20.71 29.09
N CYS A 451 -6.31 -19.94 28.06
CA CYS A 451 -6.86 -20.48 26.82
C CYS A 451 -5.73 -21.06 25.97
N THR A 452 -5.83 -22.34 25.60
CA THR A 452 -4.79 -23.08 24.86
C THR A 452 -5.41 -23.85 23.70
N THR A 453 -4.55 -24.37 22.82
CA THR A 453 -4.96 -25.43 21.89
C THR A 453 -5.12 -26.76 22.62
N ILE A 454 -5.75 -27.74 21.95
CA ILE A 454 -5.93 -29.09 22.50
C ILE A 454 -4.60 -29.83 22.71
N GLU A 455 -3.61 -29.57 21.85
CA GLU A 455 -2.28 -30.22 21.89
C GLU A 455 -1.38 -29.63 22.98
N GLU A 456 -1.55 -28.36 23.31
CA GLU A 456 -0.85 -27.69 24.41
C GLU A 456 -1.35 -28.15 25.79
N SER A 457 -2.55 -28.75 25.86
CA SER A 457 -3.10 -29.21 27.12
C SER A 457 -2.51 -30.54 27.55
N SER A 458 -1.88 -30.56 28.73
CA SER A 458 -1.35 -31.79 29.33
C SER A 458 -2.43 -32.77 29.83
N ASN A 459 -3.71 -32.36 29.88
CA ASN A 459 -4.80 -33.19 30.37
C ASN A 459 -6.15 -32.81 29.73
N MET A 460 -6.60 -33.61 28.75
CA MET A 460 -7.86 -33.39 28.03
C MET A 460 -9.10 -33.36 28.93
N ASN A 461 -9.09 -34.03 30.09
CA ASN A 461 -10.25 -34.01 31.00
C ASN A 461 -10.44 -32.65 31.67
N GLN A 462 -9.37 -31.86 31.79
CA GLN A 462 -9.36 -30.52 32.38
C GLN A 462 -9.37 -29.42 31.31
N TRP A 463 -9.57 -29.79 30.05
CA TRP A 463 -9.70 -28.87 28.93
C TRP A 463 -11.18 -28.78 28.52
N THR A 464 -11.72 -27.58 28.51
CA THR A 464 -13.14 -27.34 28.20
C THR A 464 -13.30 -26.48 26.95
N GLN A 465 -14.24 -26.89 26.09
CA GLN A 465 -14.58 -26.19 24.86
C GLN A 465 -16.08 -26.40 24.61
N ASN A 466 -16.74 -25.41 24.01
CA ASN A 466 -18.16 -25.51 23.66
C ASN A 466 -18.45 -24.70 22.40
N ILE A 467 -18.85 -25.36 21.31
CA ILE A 467 -19.11 -24.75 19.99
C ILE A 467 -20.56 -25.03 19.53
N THR A 468 -21.47 -25.33 20.47
CA THR A 468 -22.86 -25.69 20.15
C THR A 468 -23.68 -24.53 19.57
N LYS A 469 -23.25 -23.28 19.79
CA LYS A 469 -23.89 -22.06 19.29
C LYS A 469 -22.84 -21.13 18.69
N CYS A 470 -23.26 -20.34 17.70
CA CYS A 470 -22.40 -19.31 17.14
C CYS A 470 -22.12 -18.17 18.11
N PRO A 471 -20.94 -17.53 18.00
CA PRO A 471 -20.70 -16.24 18.63
C PRO A 471 -21.79 -15.25 18.25
N VAL A 472 -22.22 -14.43 19.21
CA VAL A 472 -23.20 -13.36 18.91
C VAL A 472 -22.47 -12.26 18.14
N ARG A 473 -23.02 -11.86 16.98
CA ARG A 473 -22.44 -10.78 16.17
C ARG A 473 -22.46 -9.45 16.95
N ASN A 474 -21.46 -8.60 16.70
CA ASN A 474 -21.33 -7.26 17.31
C ASN A 474 -21.19 -7.25 18.84
N LEU A 475 -20.50 -8.24 19.43
CA LEU A 475 -20.21 -8.26 20.86
C LEU A 475 -18.95 -7.47 21.26
N THR A 476 -18.12 -7.02 20.32
CA THR A 476 -17.03 -6.09 20.61
C THR A 476 -17.63 -4.77 21.07
N GLN A 477 -17.72 -4.63 22.38
CA GLN A 477 -18.27 -3.46 23.05
C GLN A 477 -17.17 -2.89 23.92
N ASP A 478 -16.79 -1.64 23.66
CA ASP A 478 -15.85 -0.92 24.52
C ASP A 478 -16.51 -0.60 25.87
N GLY A 479 -15.71 -0.61 26.92
CA GLY A 479 -16.15 -0.30 28.27
C GLY A 479 -16.48 1.18 28.41
N GLY A 480 -17.69 1.49 28.88
CA GLY A 480 -18.09 2.82 29.30
C GLY A 480 -18.31 2.90 30.82
N PHE A 481 -18.04 4.07 31.39
CA PHE A 481 -18.30 4.31 32.80
C PHE A 481 -19.80 4.48 33.06
N GLY A 482 -20.31 3.77 34.06
CA GLY A 482 -21.64 4.02 34.59
C GLY A 482 -21.74 5.37 35.33
N PRO A 483 -22.95 5.73 35.77
CA PRO A 483 -23.17 6.97 36.51
C PRO A 483 -22.41 6.97 37.84
N TRP A 484 -21.98 8.15 38.28
CA TRP A 484 -21.37 8.32 39.60
C TRP A 484 -22.38 8.02 40.72
N THR A 485 -21.92 7.36 41.78
CA THR A 485 -22.70 7.22 43.01
C THR A 485 -22.91 8.58 43.69
N PRO A 486 -23.96 8.72 44.53
CA PRO A 486 -24.12 9.89 45.39
C PRO A 486 -22.93 10.04 46.34
N TRP A 487 -22.59 11.28 46.70
CA TRP A 487 -21.53 11.57 47.66
C TRP A 487 -21.82 10.93 49.02
N ARG A 488 -20.84 10.21 49.59
CA ARG A 488 -20.93 9.59 50.92
C ARG A 488 -19.74 9.97 51.78
N PRO A 489 -19.91 10.08 53.11
CA PRO A 489 -18.79 10.31 54.01
C PRO A 489 -17.84 9.10 53.99
N CYS A 490 -16.54 9.35 53.91
CA CYS A 490 -15.48 8.34 53.94
C CYS A 490 -14.45 8.75 54.99
N ASN A 491 -14.08 7.84 55.90
CA ASN A 491 -13.03 8.09 56.88
C ASN A 491 -11.66 7.76 56.27
N HIS A 492 -10.69 8.66 56.42
CA HIS A 492 -9.30 8.42 56.09
C HIS A 492 -8.47 8.66 57.36
N ASP A 493 -7.71 7.65 57.77
CA ASP A 493 -6.92 7.67 59.00
C ASP A 493 -5.52 8.19 58.68
N ASP A 494 -5.41 9.51 58.51
CA ASP A 494 -4.11 10.17 58.52
C ASP A 494 -3.80 10.51 59.97
N GLY A 495 -2.91 9.73 60.59
CA GLY A 495 -2.51 9.86 61.99
C GLY A 495 -2.00 11.26 62.34
N GLU A 496 -2.93 12.15 62.69
CA GLU A 496 -2.83 13.30 63.59
C GLU A 496 -4.16 14.07 63.54
N GLY A 497 -5.02 13.80 64.52
CA GLY A 497 -5.85 14.80 65.21
C GLY A 497 -6.84 15.72 64.45
N SER A 498 -6.99 15.68 63.12
CA SER A 498 -8.01 16.46 62.43
C SER A 498 -8.98 15.56 61.67
N VAL A 499 -10.18 15.39 62.23
CA VAL A 499 -11.31 14.74 61.55
C VAL A 499 -11.74 15.62 60.37
N SER A 500 -11.15 15.40 59.19
CA SER A 500 -11.71 15.95 57.95
C SER A 500 -12.82 15.02 57.48
N SER A 501 -14.05 15.50 57.44
CA SER A 501 -15.19 14.73 56.91
C SER A 501 -15.09 14.63 55.39
N CYS A 502 -14.28 13.68 54.88
CA CYS A 502 -14.13 13.46 53.46
C CYS A 502 -15.46 12.98 52.87
N SER A 503 -15.81 13.46 51.67
CA SER A 503 -16.92 12.95 50.88
C SER A 503 -16.37 12.27 49.63
N CYS A 504 -16.74 11.02 49.41
CA CYS A 504 -16.30 10.21 48.27
C CYS A 504 -17.49 9.83 47.41
N ARG A 505 -17.29 9.76 46.09
CA ARG A 505 -18.18 9.06 45.16
C ARG A 505 -17.38 8.20 44.20
N SER A 506 -17.96 7.11 43.76
CA SER A 506 -17.33 6.11 42.88
C SER A 506 -18.20 5.84 41.67
N ARG A 507 -17.58 5.35 40.60
CA ARG A 507 -18.27 4.83 39.40
C ARG A 507 -17.59 3.54 38.97
N SER A 508 -18.37 2.66 38.36
CA SER A 508 -17.90 1.37 37.87
C SER A 508 -17.83 1.39 36.34
N CYS A 509 -17.06 0.47 35.75
CA CYS A 509 -17.05 0.26 34.30
C CYS A 509 -18.23 -0.64 33.89
N ASP A 510 -19.44 -0.24 34.25
CA ASP A 510 -20.69 -0.99 34.10
C ASP A 510 -21.66 -0.36 33.08
N GLY A 511 -21.25 0.73 32.41
CA GLY A 511 -22.11 1.47 31.51
C GLY A 511 -21.51 1.69 30.13
N PRO A 512 -21.54 0.74 29.19
CA PRO A 512 -21.68 -0.71 29.31
C PRO A 512 -20.33 -1.41 29.62
N VAL A 513 -20.35 -2.66 30.09
CA VAL A 513 -19.11 -3.43 30.38
C VAL A 513 -18.40 -3.82 29.08
N ALA A 514 -17.07 -3.76 29.06
CA ALA A 514 -16.27 -4.21 27.92
C ALA A 514 -16.51 -5.70 27.62
N ARG A 515 -16.78 -6.05 26.35
CA ARG A 515 -17.05 -7.44 25.90
C ARG A 515 -16.24 -7.78 24.65
N CYS A 516 -15.88 -9.06 24.54
CA CYS A 516 -15.24 -9.65 23.36
C CYS A 516 -14.00 -8.89 22.83
N GLY A 517 -13.12 -8.43 23.73
CA GLY A 517 -11.90 -7.73 23.36
C GLY A 517 -12.04 -6.21 23.17
N GLY A 518 -13.20 -5.63 23.53
CA GLY A 518 -13.37 -4.17 23.61
C GLY A 518 -12.45 -3.53 24.66
N VAL A 519 -12.13 -2.25 24.44
CA VAL A 519 -11.18 -1.49 25.27
C VAL A 519 -11.79 -1.22 26.66
N GLU A 520 -11.04 -1.47 27.74
CA GLU A 520 -11.51 -1.15 29.09
C GLU A 520 -11.65 0.37 29.34
N CYS A 521 -12.53 0.76 30.28
CA CYS A 521 -12.78 2.16 30.62
C CYS A 521 -11.49 2.89 31.05
N LYS A 522 -11.09 3.93 30.31
CA LYS A 522 -9.95 4.78 30.66
C LYS A 522 -10.39 6.01 31.43
N GLY A 523 -10.04 6.09 32.73
CA GLY A 523 -10.31 7.27 33.58
C GLY A 523 -10.40 6.93 35.07
N PRO A 524 -10.58 7.93 35.96
CA PRO A 524 -10.66 7.71 37.40
C PRO A 524 -11.98 7.05 37.80
N THR A 525 -11.93 6.05 38.68
CA THR A 525 -13.09 5.31 39.23
C THR A 525 -13.62 5.90 40.54
N ILE A 526 -12.83 6.75 41.21
CA ILE A 526 -13.15 7.37 42.50
C ILE A 526 -12.87 8.87 42.44
N GLN A 527 -13.79 9.66 43.02
CA GLN A 527 -13.66 11.10 43.18
C GLN A 527 -13.88 11.47 44.65
N VAL A 528 -12.99 12.31 45.21
CA VAL A 528 -13.01 12.71 46.62
C VAL A 528 -13.10 14.24 46.74
N ALA A 529 -13.88 14.72 47.69
CA ALA A 529 -14.09 16.12 48.04
C ALA A 529 -14.09 16.31 49.57
N ASN A 530 -13.95 17.55 50.06
CA ASN A 530 -14.04 17.94 51.48
C ASN A 530 -12.97 17.38 52.44
N CYS A 531 -11.79 17.00 51.95
CA CYS A 531 -10.63 16.59 52.78
C CYS A 531 -9.35 17.36 52.46
N SER A 532 -9.53 18.59 51.98
CA SER A 532 -8.49 19.45 51.49
C SER A 532 -7.50 19.84 52.61
N ARG A 533 -6.30 19.26 52.60
CA ARG A 533 -5.19 19.67 53.48
C ARG A 533 -4.48 20.84 52.83
N ASN A 534 -4.56 22.02 53.43
CA ASN A 534 -3.89 23.22 52.92
C ASN A 534 -2.37 23.09 53.03
N GLY A 535 -1.66 23.65 52.05
CA GLY A 535 -0.20 23.62 52.04
C GLY A 535 0.41 24.56 53.08
N GLY A 536 1.47 24.11 53.75
CA GLY A 536 2.33 24.91 54.62
C GLY A 536 3.71 25.15 54.00
N TRP A 537 4.23 26.37 54.17
CA TRP A 537 5.56 26.75 53.68
C TRP A 537 6.66 26.08 54.53
N THR A 538 7.74 25.62 53.89
CA THR A 538 8.99 25.33 54.60
C THR A 538 9.62 26.62 55.14
N PRO A 539 10.57 26.51 56.08
CA PRO A 539 11.51 27.60 56.35
C PRO A 539 12.19 28.04 55.04
N TRP A 540 12.55 29.32 54.97
CA TRP A 540 13.33 29.85 53.87
C TRP A 540 14.74 29.24 53.83
N SER A 541 15.28 29.05 52.64
CA SER A 541 16.70 28.79 52.44
C SER A 541 17.55 29.98 52.91
N SER A 542 18.85 29.77 53.08
CA SER A 542 19.81 30.88 53.17
C SER A 542 19.80 31.69 51.87
N TRP A 543 20.18 32.97 51.97
CA TRP A 543 20.34 33.85 50.81
C TRP A 543 21.46 33.33 49.89
N GLY A 544 21.19 33.25 48.59
CA GLY A 544 22.19 32.96 47.57
C GLY A 544 23.20 34.09 47.41
N GLN A 545 24.28 33.84 46.67
CA GLN A 545 25.29 34.88 46.38
C GLN A 545 24.69 36.00 45.50
N CYS A 546 25.19 37.22 45.69
CA CYS A 546 24.71 38.41 44.98
C CYS A 546 24.87 38.27 43.46
N SER A 547 23.81 38.55 42.70
CA SER A 547 23.73 38.35 41.25
C SER A 547 24.72 39.19 40.43
N SER A 548 25.32 40.23 41.02
CA SER A 548 26.21 41.16 40.32
C SER A 548 27.32 41.67 41.23
N SER A 549 28.54 41.80 40.69
CA SER A 549 29.75 42.16 41.44
C SER A 549 30.02 43.68 41.55
N CYS A 550 29.26 44.51 40.82
CA CYS A 550 29.14 45.97 40.97
C CYS A 550 27.66 46.38 40.76
N GLY A 551 27.29 47.57 41.21
CA GLY A 551 25.91 48.10 41.08
C GLY A 551 24.95 47.38 42.04
N ILE A 552 23.68 47.80 42.02
CA ILE A 552 22.64 47.14 42.80
C ILE A 552 22.39 45.75 42.21
N GLY A 553 22.87 44.70 42.88
CA GLY A 553 22.57 43.30 42.59
C GLY A 553 21.38 42.82 43.43
N PHE A 554 21.00 41.56 43.26
CA PHE A 554 20.00 40.92 44.12
C PHE A 554 20.46 39.54 44.60
N GLU A 555 20.14 39.24 45.85
CA GLU A 555 20.29 37.90 46.44
C GLU A 555 18.91 37.29 46.56
N VAL A 556 18.83 35.98 46.36
CA VAL A 556 17.56 35.26 46.32
C VAL A 556 17.58 34.10 47.31
N ARG A 557 16.49 33.93 48.04
CA ARG A 557 16.22 32.73 48.83
C ARG A 557 14.87 32.13 48.47
N GLN A 558 14.70 30.84 48.72
CA GLN A 558 13.52 30.09 48.30
C GLN A 558 12.96 29.22 49.43
N ARG A 559 11.66 28.99 49.40
CA ARG A 559 10.95 28.04 50.27
C ARG A 559 9.92 27.27 49.44
N SER A 560 9.64 26.05 49.84
CA SER A 560 8.74 25.15 49.11
C SER A 560 7.47 24.90 49.93
N CYS A 561 6.33 24.82 49.26
CA CYS A 561 5.04 24.58 49.88
C CYS A 561 4.80 23.07 50.11
N ASN A 562 5.64 22.45 50.95
CA ASN A 562 5.58 21.01 51.21
C ASN A 562 5.65 20.63 52.70
N ASN A 563 5.48 21.60 53.62
CA ASN A 563 5.52 21.37 55.06
C ASN A 563 4.24 21.85 55.78
N PRO A 564 3.10 21.15 55.62
CA PRO A 564 2.88 19.97 54.77
C PRO A 564 2.45 20.32 53.35
N SER A 565 2.54 19.37 52.41
CA SER A 565 2.13 19.60 51.00
C SER A 565 0.61 19.63 50.83
N PRO A 566 0.07 20.53 49.97
CA PRO A 566 -1.36 20.60 49.73
C PRO A 566 -1.88 19.33 49.05
N ARG A 567 -2.96 18.75 49.56
CA ARG A 567 -3.61 17.55 48.99
C ARG A 567 -5.13 17.70 48.94
N HIS A 568 -5.77 16.92 48.06
CA HIS A 568 -7.23 16.81 47.92
C HIS A 568 -7.97 18.15 47.74
N GLY A 569 -7.40 19.08 46.98
CA GLY A 569 -7.98 20.41 46.75
C GLY A 569 -7.64 21.45 47.83
N GLY A 570 -6.66 21.16 48.70
CA GLY A 570 -6.09 22.11 49.67
C GLY A 570 -5.62 23.41 49.04
N ARG A 571 -5.87 24.52 49.73
CA ARG A 571 -5.34 25.83 49.34
C ARG A 571 -3.82 25.77 49.32
N ILE A 572 -3.24 26.15 48.20
CA ILE A 572 -1.80 26.35 48.07
C ILE A 572 -1.32 27.41 49.06
N CYS A 573 -0.06 27.32 49.46
CA CYS A 573 0.52 28.31 50.36
C CYS A 573 0.44 29.70 49.72
N VAL A 574 -0.17 30.64 50.44
CA VAL A 574 -0.33 32.03 49.97
C VAL A 574 0.90 32.84 50.41
N GLY A 575 1.51 33.57 49.48
CA GLY A 575 2.77 34.28 49.68
C GLY A 575 3.82 33.87 48.64
N GLN A 576 4.93 34.60 48.55
CA GLN A 576 5.97 34.27 47.57
C GLN A 576 6.81 33.08 48.06
N GLY A 577 7.08 32.10 47.18
CA GLY A 577 8.00 30.98 47.43
C GLY A 577 9.46 31.33 47.12
N ARG A 578 9.70 32.54 46.61
CA ARG A 578 10.99 33.09 46.25
C ARG A 578 10.98 34.54 46.73
N GLU A 579 11.97 34.90 47.53
CA GLU A 579 12.13 36.26 48.03
C GLU A 579 13.45 36.79 47.48
N GLU A 580 13.43 38.05 47.05
CA GLU A 580 14.58 38.75 46.49
C GLU A 580 14.83 40.00 47.32
N ARG A 581 16.11 40.26 47.62
CA ARG A 581 16.53 41.51 48.25
C ARG A 581 17.69 42.10 47.50
N LEU A 582 17.83 43.42 47.57
CA LEU A 582 18.92 44.14 46.94
C LEU A 582 20.21 43.93 47.73
N CYS A 583 21.31 43.77 47.01
CA CYS A 583 22.69 43.69 47.51
C CYS A 583 23.56 44.67 46.71
N ASN A 584 24.73 45.07 47.23
CA ASN A 584 25.68 45.98 46.56
C ASN A 584 25.15 47.40 46.24
N GLU A 585 24.26 47.96 47.06
CA GLU A 585 23.62 49.29 46.86
C GLU A 585 24.57 50.49 46.71
N LYS A 586 25.86 50.37 47.08
CA LYS A 586 26.83 51.48 47.06
C LYS A 586 28.09 51.23 46.22
N LYS A 587 28.11 50.20 45.37
CA LYS A 587 29.27 49.92 44.51
C LYS A 587 28.99 50.44 43.10
N LEU A 588 29.64 51.53 42.69
CA LEU A 588 29.42 52.15 41.38
C LEU A 588 29.87 51.23 40.24
N CYS A 589 28.97 50.95 39.28
CA CYS A 589 29.32 50.35 37.99
C CYS A 589 29.64 51.45 36.96
N PRO A 590 30.41 51.14 35.91
CA PRO A 590 30.58 52.03 34.75
C PRO A 590 29.24 52.30 34.04
N LEU A 591 29.13 53.47 33.40
CA LEU A 591 27.91 54.03 32.78
C LEU A 591 27.23 53.09 31.76
N PRO A 592 25.88 53.15 31.64
CA PRO A 592 25.10 52.21 30.83
C PRO A 592 25.20 52.46 29.33
N VAL A 593 25.27 51.36 28.59
CA VAL A 593 25.30 51.27 27.12
C VAL A 593 23.88 51.07 26.61
N LEU A 594 23.39 51.94 25.71
CA LEU A 594 21.99 51.98 25.28
C LEU A 594 21.87 51.93 23.75
N TRP A 595 20.85 51.24 23.23
CA TRP A 595 20.51 51.32 21.80
C TRP A 595 19.91 52.68 21.47
N THR A 596 20.33 53.28 20.36
CA THR A 596 19.65 54.43 19.77
C THR A 596 18.26 54.03 19.23
N ALA A 597 17.39 55.02 19.02
CA ALA A 597 16.12 54.79 18.32
C ALA A 597 16.39 54.21 16.92
N TRP A 598 15.53 53.29 16.49
CA TRP A 598 15.64 52.73 15.14
C TRP A 598 15.62 53.83 14.09
N GLY A 599 16.57 53.78 13.16
CA GLY A 599 16.56 54.63 11.99
C GLY A 599 15.28 54.42 11.14
N PRO A 600 14.99 55.35 10.21
CA PRO A 600 13.92 55.14 9.25
C PRO A 600 14.19 53.85 8.44
N TRP A 601 13.12 53.19 8.00
CA TRP A 601 13.25 52.06 7.10
C TRP A 601 13.95 52.48 5.82
N ALA A 602 14.97 51.72 5.42
CA ALA A 602 15.57 51.89 4.11
C ALA A 602 14.50 51.67 3.02
N HIS A 603 14.77 52.17 1.82
CA HIS A 603 13.93 51.85 0.67
C HIS A 603 13.89 50.33 0.46
N CYS A 604 12.76 49.85 -0.05
CA CYS A 604 12.59 48.42 -0.30
C CYS A 604 13.69 47.94 -1.26
N SER A 605 14.33 46.81 -0.93
CA SER A 605 15.41 46.27 -1.76
C SER A 605 14.96 45.85 -3.17
N ALA A 606 13.66 45.74 -3.42
CA ALA A 606 13.10 45.45 -4.73
C ALA A 606 11.79 46.24 -4.94
N GLU A 607 11.55 46.75 -6.15
CA GLU A 607 10.35 47.54 -6.45
C GLU A 607 9.07 46.69 -6.62
N CYS A 608 9.21 45.40 -6.91
CA CYS A 608 8.13 44.42 -7.04
C CYS A 608 8.71 43.00 -6.89
N GLY A 609 7.86 41.98 -6.72
CA GLY A 609 8.26 40.57 -6.65
C GLY A 609 8.79 40.12 -5.28
N GLY A 610 8.67 40.97 -4.26
CA GLY A 610 9.11 40.73 -2.89
C GLY A 610 10.55 41.19 -2.63
N GLY A 611 10.68 42.30 -1.92
CA GLY A 611 11.94 42.82 -1.38
C GLY A 611 11.93 42.88 0.14
N VAL A 612 13.05 43.28 0.73
CA VAL A 612 13.22 43.46 2.17
C VAL A 612 13.75 44.85 2.42
N HIS A 613 13.03 45.67 3.17
CA HIS A 613 13.62 46.89 3.73
C HIS A 613 14.22 46.57 5.09
N SER A 614 15.36 47.20 5.38
CA SER A 614 16.05 47.08 6.64
C SER A 614 16.12 48.41 7.34
N ARG A 615 16.05 48.41 8.67
CA ARG A 615 16.43 49.56 9.48
C ARG A 615 17.46 49.15 10.51
N THR A 616 18.35 50.07 10.84
CA THR A 616 19.45 49.85 11.77
C THR A 616 19.35 50.80 12.95
N ARG A 617 19.88 50.34 14.08
CA ARG A 617 20.13 51.12 15.28
C ARG A 617 21.55 50.85 15.75
N THR A 618 22.16 51.83 16.37
CA THR A 618 23.54 51.77 16.85
C THR A 618 23.57 51.80 18.37
N CYS A 619 24.61 51.21 18.93
CA CYS A 619 24.78 51.09 20.37
C CYS A 619 25.60 52.29 20.83
N GLU A 620 25.01 53.15 21.66
CA GLU A 620 25.66 54.33 22.21
C GLU A 620 26.29 53.99 23.57
N ASN A 621 27.52 54.48 23.79
CA ASN A 621 28.36 54.26 24.97
C ASN A 621 28.94 52.84 25.20
N GLY A 622 29.06 52.00 24.16
CA GLY A 622 29.77 50.72 24.27
C GLY A 622 29.72 49.86 23.00
N ASN A 623 30.51 48.78 22.97
CA ASN A 623 30.76 48.01 21.73
C ASN A 623 29.77 46.87 21.49
N THR A 624 28.93 46.50 22.47
CA THR A 624 27.95 45.40 22.36
C THR A 624 26.70 45.68 23.20
N CYS A 625 25.56 45.87 22.54
CA CYS A 625 24.24 45.96 23.18
C CYS A 625 23.47 44.64 22.98
N PRO A 626 22.67 44.17 23.96
CA PRO A 626 21.87 42.96 23.80
C PRO A 626 20.73 43.16 22.78
N GLY A 627 20.62 42.26 21.80
CA GLY A 627 19.61 42.30 20.73
C GLY A 627 20.22 42.60 19.35
N CYS A 628 19.43 42.45 18.28
CA CYS A 628 19.92 42.71 16.92
C CYS A 628 19.99 44.22 16.63
N ALA A 629 21.09 44.65 16.01
CA ALA A 629 21.32 46.03 15.53
C ALA A 629 20.56 46.36 14.25
N THR A 630 20.07 45.34 13.55
CA THR A 630 19.40 45.45 12.24
C THR A 630 18.10 44.67 12.27
N GLU A 631 17.03 45.28 11.78
CA GLU A 631 15.71 44.67 11.62
C GLU A 631 15.32 44.66 10.14
N TYR A 632 14.72 43.56 9.69
CA TYR A 632 14.32 43.33 8.30
C TYR A 632 12.81 43.10 8.23
N LYS A 633 12.16 43.69 7.22
CA LYS A 633 10.72 43.47 6.95
C LYS A 633 10.47 43.33 5.44
N ALA A 634 9.54 42.46 5.06
CA ALA A 634 9.19 42.26 3.66
C ALA A 634 8.34 43.41 3.10
N CYS A 635 8.59 43.79 1.84
CA CYS A 635 7.92 44.87 1.13
C CYS A 635 7.76 44.54 -0.37
N ASN A 636 6.84 45.25 -1.06
CA ASN A 636 6.57 45.13 -2.50
C ASN A 636 6.28 43.69 -2.99
N LEU A 637 5.34 43.02 -2.33
CA LEU A 637 4.99 41.60 -2.54
C LEU A 637 4.17 41.34 -3.82
N GLU A 638 3.75 42.38 -4.54
CA GLU A 638 3.02 42.23 -5.80
C GLU A 638 3.94 41.79 -6.94
N ALA A 639 3.43 40.93 -7.83
CA ALA A 639 4.22 40.38 -8.93
C ALA A 639 4.66 41.48 -9.92
N CYS A 640 5.92 41.42 -10.36
CA CYS A 640 6.48 42.38 -11.31
C CYS A 640 5.84 42.31 -12.71
N PRO A 641 5.87 43.40 -13.50
CA PRO A 641 5.40 43.38 -14.90
C PRO A 641 6.24 42.44 -15.78
N GLU A 642 5.61 41.78 -16.77
CA GLU A 642 6.29 40.82 -17.66
C GLU A 642 7.17 41.55 -18.71
N VAL A 643 8.48 41.32 -18.65
CA VAL A 643 9.42 41.83 -19.65
C VAL A 643 9.81 40.70 -20.62
N ARG A 644 9.74 40.99 -21.92
CA ARG A 644 10.13 40.06 -23.00
C ARG A 644 11.25 40.65 -23.84
N ARG A 645 12.39 39.94 -23.94
CA ARG A 645 13.46 40.26 -24.91
C ARG A 645 13.99 39.00 -25.59
N ASN A 646 14.40 39.18 -26.84
CA ASN A 646 15.03 38.14 -27.66
C ASN A 646 16.48 38.53 -27.91
N THR A 647 17.43 37.60 -27.76
CA THR A 647 18.80 37.84 -28.25
C THR A 647 18.82 37.89 -29.77
N PRO A 648 19.83 38.53 -30.38
CA PRO A 648 20.15 38.28 -31.77
C PRO A 648 20.34 36.78 -31.99
N TRP A 649 20.00 36.29 -33.18
CA TRP A 649 20.33 34.93 -33.54
C TRP A 649 21.85 34.77 -33.64
N THR A 650 22.39 33.65 -33.17
CA THR A 650 23.78 33.29 -33.48
C THR A 650 23.97 33.14 -34.99
N PRO A 651 25.21 33.24 -35.50
CA PRO A 651 25.53 32.78 -36.85
C PRO A 651 25.08 31.34 -37.06
N TRP A 652 24.76 30.98 -38.31
CA TRP A 652 24.43 29.60 -38.68
C TRP A 652 25.67 28.72 -38.53
N MET A 653 25.55 27.63 -37.78
CA MET A 653 26.62 26.69 -37.55
C MET A 653 26.26 25.32 -38.14
N PRO A 654 27.13 24.69 -38.94
CA PRO A 654 26.88 23.36 -39.48
C PRO A 654 26.85 22.33 -38.34
N VAL A 655 25.81 21.51 -38.31
CA VAL A 655 25.60 20.48 -37.28
C VAL A 655 25.85 19.10 -37.85
N ASN A 656 25.45 18.86 -39.11
CA ASN A 656 25.70 17.61 -39.84
C ASN A 656 26.05 17.92 -41.30
N VAL A 657 27.01 17.19 -41.87
CA VAL A 657 27.39 17.24 -43.29
C VAL A 657 27.31 15.81 -43.84
N SER A 658 26.49 15.59 -44.86
CA SER A 658 26.39 14.29 -45.54
C SER A 658 27.61 14.06 -46.46
N GLN A 659 27.91 12.81 -46.83
CA GLN A 659 29.09 12.47 -47.67
C GLN A 659 29.03 13.11 -49.08
N ASP A 660 27.82 13.42 -49.51
CA ASP A 660 27.38 14.12 -50.72
C ASP A 660 27.50 15.67 -50.59
N GLY A 661 27.92 16.16 -49.42
CA GLY A 661 28.31 17.55 -49.13
C GLY A 661 27.14 18.50 -48.89
N SER A 662 25.91 18.00 -48.76
CA SER A 662 24.79 18.78 -48.22
C SER A 662 25.00 18.99 -46.72
N ARG A 663 24.72 20.20 -46.22
CA ARG A 663 24.96 20.56 -44.81
C ARG A 663 23.71 21.08 -44.15
N GLN A 664 23.41 20.54 -42.98
CA GLN A 664 22.36 21.02 -42.11
C GLN A 664 22.98 21.99 -41.12
N GLU A 665 22.51 23.23 -41.13
CA GLU A 665 23.01 24.27 -40.25
C GLU A 665 21.94 24.68 -39.24
N GLN A 666 22.34 24.96 -38.01
CA GLN A 666 21.47 25.47 -36.97
C GLN A 666 21.99 26.78 -36.42
N ARG A 667 21.05 27.63 -36.02
CA ARG A 667 21.33 28.78 -35.17
C ARG A 667 20.34 28.80 -34.03
N TYR A 668 20.71 29.52 -32.98
CA TYR A 668 19.85 29.65 -31.82
C TYR A 668 19.79 31.08 -31.36
N ARG A 669 18.64 31.42 -30.79
CA ARG A 669 18.46 32.63 -29.99
C ARG A 669 17.78 32.25 -28.71
N TYR A 670 18.00 33.05 -27.69
CA TYR A 670 17.37 32.84 -26.40
C TYR A 670 16.20 33.81 -26.28
N ILE A 671 15.03 33.25 -25.94
CA ILE A 671 13.83 34.03 -25.67
C ILE A 671 13.70 34.09 -24.16
N CYS A 672 13.79 35.30 -23.63
CA CYS A 672 13.83 35.52 -22.20
C CYS A 672 12.52 36.19 -21.80
N ARG A 673 11.78 35.55 -20.90
CA ARG A 673 10.55 36.08 -20.30
C ARG A 673 10.70 35.94 -18.81
N ALA A 674 10.58 37.04 -18.10
CA ALA A 674 10.53 37.02 -16.65
C ALA A 674 9.75 38.24 -16.15
N LEU A 675 9.10 38.05 -15.00
CA LEU A 675 8.45 39.10 -14.23
C LEU A 675 9.56 39.74 -13.39
N LEU A 676 10.17 40.83 -13.89
CA LEU A 676 11.33 41.47 -13.27
C LEU A 676 11.09 42.97 -13.10
N PRO A 677 11.63 43.61 -12.04
CA PRO A 677 11.52 45.05 -11.84
C PRO A 677 12.24 45.83 -12.94
N ASN A 678 13.40 45.32 -13.40
CA ASN A 678 14.23 45.98 -14.40
C ASN A 678 14.45 45.08 -15.64
N PRO A 679 14.14 45.56 -16.87
CA PRO A 679 14.38 44.83 -18.12
C PRO A 679 15.83 44.38 -18.39
N GLN A 680 16.81 44.94 -17.70
CA GLN A 680 18.24 44.67 -17.88
C GLN A 680 18.73 43.42 -17.13
N GLU A 681 17.98 42.94 -16.12
CA GLU A 681 18.34 41.77 -15.29
C GLU A 681 17.85 40.44 -15.85
N LEU A 682 17.25 40.50 -17.04
CA LEU A 682 16.64 39.36 -17.71
C LEU A 682 17.69 38.33 -18.14
N GLN A 683 17.83 37.26 -17.36
CA GLN A 683 18.72 36.14 -17.70
C GLN A 683 18.15 35.27 -18.83
N LEU A 684 19.07 34.72 -19.63
CA LEU A 684 18.78 34.09 -20.91
C LEU A 684 17.82 32.89 -20.77
N GLY A 685 16.57 33.06 -21.22
CA GLY A 685 15.53 32.04 -21.19
C GLY A 685 15.60 31.05 -22.35
N LYS A 686 14.59 30.18 -22.46
CA LYS A 686 14.53 29.01 -23.37
C LYS A 686 15.14 29.26 -24.77
N LYS A 687 16.09 28.39 -25.15
CA LYS A 687 16.77 28.35 -26.46
C LYS A 687 15.76 28.01 -27.56
N LYS A 688 15.49 28.96 -28.46
CA LYS A 688 14.81 28.67 -29.73
C LYS A 688 15.86 28.32 -30.77
N VAL A 689 15.73 27.13 -31.37
CA VAL A 689 16.63 26.62 -32.41
C VAL A 689 15.92 26.72 -33.75
N GLU A 690 16.63 27.21 -34.76
CA GLU A 690 16.19 27.24 -36.14
C GLU A 690 17.18 26.43 -36.97
N THR A 691 16.65 25.61 -37.88
CA THR A 691 17.45 24.68 -38.69
C THR A 691 17.22 24.98 -40.16
N ARG A 692 18.29 24.99 -40.96
CA ARG A 692 18.24 25.14 -42.41
C ARG A 692 19.00 24.04 -43.10
N PHE A 693 18.54 23.70 -44.31
CA PHE A 693 19.17 22.69 -45.14
C PHE A 693 19.84 23.33 -46.35
N CYS A 694 21.13 23.06 -46.54
CA CYS A 694 21.93 23.58 -47.64
C CYS A 694 22.35 22.43 -48.57
N PRO A 695 21.77 22.31 -49.78
CA PRO A 695 22.26 21.39 -50.80
C PRO A 695 23.67 21.79 -51.30
N ASN A 696 24.40 20.86 -51.91
CA ASN A 696 25.80 21.06 -52.34
C ASN A 696 25.92 21.59 -53.78
N ASP A 697 24.80 21.96 -54.39
CA ASP A 697 24.60 22.04 -55.83
C ASP A 697 25.06 23.39 -56.43
N GLY A 698 25.93 24.13 -55.72
CA GLY A 698 26.44 25.44 -56.14
C GLY A 698 25.43 26.61 -56.07
N SER A 699 24.14 26.34 -55.88
CA SER A 699 23.13 27.35 -55.53
C SER A 699 23.18 27.63 -54.02
N GLY A 700 23.92 28.65 -53.59
CA GLY A 700 24.13 29.02 -52.17
C GLY A 700 22.90 29.49 -51.38
N ALA A 701 21.69 29.00 -51.68
CA ALA A 701 20.48 29.24 -50.91
C ALA A 701 20.20 28.04 -49.99
N CYS A 702 20.57 28.17 -48.73
CA CYS A 702 20.11 27.27 -47.67
C CYS A 702 18.65 27.59 -47.34
N TRP A 703 17.76 26.62 -47.49
CA TRP A 703 16.33 26.78 -47.26
C TRP A 703 16.09 26.61 -45.75
N VAL A 704 15.91 27.72 -45.04
CA VAL A 704 14.92 27.76 -43.95
C VAL A 704 13.59 27.96 -44.65
N THR A 705 12.46 27.57 -44.08
CA THR A 705 11.16 28.09 -44.53
C THR A 705 11.19 29.64 -44.58
N GLY A 706 11.49 30.23 -45.75
CA GLY A 706 11.43 31.67 -46.07
C GLY A 706 12.76 32.43 -46.38
N ALA A 707 13.15 32.46 -47.67
CA ALA A 707 13.70 33.58 -48.49
C ALA A 707 15.11 34.27 -48.30
N PHE A 708 15.93 34.15 -49.37
CA PHE A 708 16.83 35.07 -50.14
C PHE A 708 18.04 35.91 -49.57
N LEU A 709 19.21 35.62 -50.18
CA LEU A 709 20.32 36.46 -50.76
C LEU A 709 21.59 36.95 -50.01
N ARG A 710 22.73 36.50 -50.60
CA ARG A 710 24.05 37.13 -50.94
C ARG A 710 25.07 37.53 -49.86
N GLY A 711 26.27 36.95 -49.98
CA GLY A 711 27.53 37.72 -50.10
C GLY A 711 28.73 37.40 -49.17
N GLN A 712 29.76 36.76 -49.74
CA GLN A 712 31.23 36.92 -49.49
C GLN A 712 31.99 36.17 -48.35
N THR A 713 32.81 35.21 -48.83
CA THR A 713 34.18 34.72 -48.53
C THR A 713 35.01 35.23 -47.33
N LEU A 714 35.70 34.30 -46.63
CA LEU A 714 37.17 34.29 -46.39
C LEU A 714 37.66 33.01 -45.66
N SER A 715 38.94 32.69 -45.86
CA SER A 715 39.63 31.39 -45.87
C SER A 715 40.25 30.86 -44.54
N GLN A 716 40.54 29.53 -44.52
CA GLN A 716 41.19 28.68 -43.47
C GLN A 716 42.63 29.10 -43.08
N PRO A 717 43.22 28.56 -41.97
CA PRO A 717 44.09 27.37 -42.07
C PRO A 717 44.12 26.40 -40.86
N GLN A 718 44.65 25.19 -41.09
CA GLN A 718 44.78 24.02 -40.20
C GLN A 718 46.10 24.00 -39.41
N GLY A 719 46.15 23.31 -38.25
CA GLY A 719 47.43 22.85 -37.67
C GLY A 719 47.59 22.61 -36.15
N ALA A 720 46.54 22.60 -35.32
CA ALA A 720 46.70 22.40 -33.86
C ALA A 720 45.73 21.35 -33.29
N ARG A 721 46.21 20.50 -32.36
CA ARG A 721 45.44 19.39 -31.77
C ARG A 721 45.46 19.45 -30.24
N TRP A 722 44.29 19.22 -29.64
CA TRP A 722 44.13 19.14 -28.19
C TRP A 722 44.71 17.83 -27.63
N GLY A 723 45.37 17.91 -26.46
CA GLY A 723 45.71 16.75 -25.63
C GLY A 723 44.49 16.15 -24.91
N SER A 724 44.69 15.02 -24.22
CA SER A 724 43.67 14.38 -23.40
C SER A 724 43.26 15.24 -22.20
N TRP A 725 41.99 15.16 -21.81
CA TRP A 725 41.49 15.82 -20.60
C TRP A 725 42.11 15.24 -19.33
N GLU A 726 42.43 16.11 -18.38
CA GLU A 726 42.79 15.75 -17.02
C GLU A 726 41.59 15.15 -16.26
N THR A 727 41.84 14.58 -15.07
CA THR A 727 40.77 14.10 -14.19
C THR A 727 39.90 15.26 -13.71
N TRP A 728 38.62 14.97 -13.46
CA TRP A 728 37.70 15.97 -12.92
C TRP A 728 38.12 16.40 -11.52
N SER A 729 38.04 17.71 -11.26
CA SER A 729 38.18 18.25 -9.92
C SER A 729 37.09 17.69 -8.98
N SER A 730 37.32 17.81 -7.67
CA SER A 730 36.25 17.65 -6.69
C SER A 730 35.11 18.64 -7.00
N CYS A 731 33.89 18.25 -6.64
CA CYS A 731 32.71 19.10 -6.87
C CYS A 731 32.80 20.34 -5.99
N SER A 732 32.54 21.53 -6.55
CA SER A 732 32.65 22.79 -5.83
C SER A 732 31.65 22.94 -4.68
N GLN A 733 30.56 22.18 -4.68
CA GLN A 733 29.55 22.17 -3.61
C GLN A 733 29.02 20.75 -3.37
N HIS A 734 28.73 20.43 -2.10
CA HIS A 734 28.25 19.11 -1.69
C HIS A 734 26.74 18.88 -1.92
N CYS A 735 25.96 19.95 -2.14
CA CYS A 735 24.54 19.91 -2.48
C CYS A 735 24.15 21.23 -3.19
N SER A 736 22.95 21.29 -3.77
CA SER A 736 22.40 22.43 -4.52
C SER A 736 23.21 22.85 -5.76
N ARG A 737 23.62 21.85 -6.56
CA ARG A 737 24.20 22.02 -7.91
C ARG A 737 25.60 22.69 -7.87
N GLY A 738 26.58 21.92 -7.42
CA GLY A 738 27.98 22.25 -7.62
C GLY A 738 28.43 22.03 -9.07
N PHE A 739 29.64 22.47 -9.38
CA PHE A 739 30.29 22.19 -10.66
C PHE A 739 31.69 21.63 -10.42
N ARG A 740 32.13 20.77 -11.33
CA ARG A 740 33.52 20.31 -11.40
C ARG A 740 34.09 20.65 -12.76
N THR A 741 35.41 20.86 -12.79
CA THR A 741 36.13 21.24 -14.01
C THR A 741 37.24 20.26 -14.30
N ARG A 742 37.53 20.06 -15.59
CA ARG A 742 38.77 19.42 -16.05
C ARG A 742 39.38 20.22 -17.17
N LYS A 743 40.71 20.20 -17.26
CA LYS A 743 41.47 20.99 -18.24
C LYS A 743 42.18 20.09 -19.24
N ARG A 744 42.45 20.62 -20.44
CA ARG A 744 43.30 19.99 -21.45
C ARG A 744 44.19 21.04 -22.09
N SER A 745 45.37 20.63 -22.53
CA SER A 745 46.38 21.51 -23.12
C SER A 745 46.46 21.34 -24.64
N CYS A 746 46.69 22.42 -25.38
CA CYS A 746 46.88 22.40 -26.84
C CYS A 746 48.38 22.31 -27.14
N SER A 747 48.79 21.39 -28.04
CA SER A 747 50.19 21.24 -28.46
C SER A 747 50.35 21.45 -29.98
N THR A 748 51.44 22.10 -30.37
CA THR A 748 51.91 22.28 -31.75
C THR A 748 53.32 21.70 -31.90
N ALA A 749 53.75 21.41 -33.13
CA ALA A 749 55.00 20.70 -33.43
C ALA A 749 56.30 21.44 -33.00
N GLU A 750 56.22 22.68 -32.53
CA GLU A 750 57.38 23.53 -32.21
C GLU A 750 57.45 23.98 -30.73
N GLY A 751 56.68 23.35 -29.83
CA GLY A 751 56.93 23.43 -28.38
C GLY A 751 56.61 24.76 -27.68
N ARG A 752 55.89 25.71 -28.31
CA ARG A 752 55.37 26.91 -27.64
C ARG A 752 53.86 26.86 -27.45
N THR A 753 53.40 27.02 -26.21
CA THR A 753 52.02 26.87 -25.74
C THR A 753 51.20 28.15 -25.93
N ASN A 754 50.68 28.38 -27.15
CA ASN A 754 49.70 29.44 -27.38
C ASN A 754 48.27 28.87 -27.50
N PRO A 755 47.33 29.19 -26.58
CA PRO A 755 45.99 28.57 -26.54
C PRO A 755 45.04 28.94 -27.70
N SER A 756 45.36 29.96 -28.50
CA SER A 756 44.48 30.54 -29.53
C SER A 756 44.48 29.80 -30.87
N VAL A 757 45.29 28.75 -31.02
CA VAL A 757 45.44 28.02 -32.31
C VAL A 757 44.54 26.78 -32.39
N CYS A 758 44.12 26.19 -31.25
CA CYS A 758 43.20 25.06 -31.22
C CYS A 758 41.73 25.52 -31.14
N VAL A 759 40.84 24.95 -31.97
CA VAL A 759 39.40 25.24 -31.95
C VAL A 759 38.71 24.46 -30.82
N GLY A 760 38.05 25.15 -29.88
CA GLY A 760 37.34 24.58 -28.73
C GLY A 760 37.85 25.10 -27.38
N SER A 761 37.12 24.88 -26.28
CA SER A 761 37.53 25.35 -24.94
C SER A 761 38.65 24.45 -24.36
N PRO A 762 39.67 25.02 -23.68
CA PRO A 762 40.66 24.26 -22.90
C PRO A 762 40.14 23.78 -21.54
N VAL A 763 38.91 24.17 -21.16
CA VAL A 763 38.27 23.80 -19.89
C VAL A 763 36.86 23.29 -20.15
N GLU A 764 36.53 22.15 -19.55
CA GLU A 764 35.19 21.56 -19.57
C GLU A 764 34.56 21.65 -18.19
N TYR A 765 33.26 21.95 -18.16
CA TYR A 765 32.45 22.10 -16.95
C TYR A 765 31.36 21.03 -16.91
N GLN A 766 31.13 20.45 -15.74
CA GLN A 766 30.04 19.50 -15.51
C GLN A 766 29.35 19.78 -14.17
N ASP A 767 28.01 19.81 -14.19
CA ASP A 767 27.18 19.88 -13.00
C ASP A 767 27.34 18.61 -12.14
N CYS A 768 27.43 18.76 -10.82
CA CYS A 768 27.50 17.68 -9.85
C CYS A 768 26.68 18.01 -8.58
N ASN A 769 26.30 16.99 -7.81
CA ASN A 769 25.52 17.12 -6.57
C ASN A 769 24.23 17.95 -6.71
N THR A 770 23.34 17.52 -7.61
CA THR A 770 22.09 18.22 -7.98
C THR A 770 20.96 18.12 -6.94
N GLN A 771 21.18 17.40 -5.83
CA GLN A 771 20.19 17.28 -4.74
C GLN A 771 20.11 18.56 -3.89
N PRO A 772 18.91 19.02 -3.48
CA PRO A 772 18.73 20.19 -2.63
C PRO A 772 19.22 19.94 -1.20
N CYS A 773 19.90 20.91 -0.58
CA CYS A 773 20.41 20.78 0.78
C CYS A 773 19.28 20.72 1.84
N PRO A 774 19.44 19.93 2.92
CA PRO A 774 18.52 19.94 4.06
C PRO A 774 18.57 21.29 4.80
N VAL A 775 17.40 21.82 5.16
CA VAL A 775 17.23 23.07 5.90
C VAL A 775 16.53 22.75 7.22
N SER A 776 17.26 22.86 8.34
CA SER A 776 16.69 22.70 9.68
C SER A 776 15.85 23.93 10.05
N GLY A 777 14.68 23.67 10.65
CA GLY A 777 13.74 24.71 11.06
C GLY A 777 14.28 25.53 12.21
N ALA A 778 14.18 26.86 12.14
CA ALA A 778 14.46 27.74 13.26
C ALA A 778 13.31 28.70 13.55
N TRP A 779 13.15 29.00 14.84
CA TRP A 779 12.09 29.87 15.35
C TRP A 779 12.26 31.30 14.82
N SER A 780 11.14 31.92 14.43
CA SER A 780 11.06 33.36 14.19
C SER A 780 11.31 34.14 15.47
N CYS A 781 11.59 35.44 15.33
CA CYS A 781 11.49 36.35 16.46
C CYS A 781 10.09 36.24 17.09
N TRP A 782 10.03 36.42 18.41
CA TRP A 782 8.76 36.51 19.11
C TRP A 782 7.94 37.70 18.60
N SER A 783 6.62 37.54 18.53
CA SER A 783 5.71 38.64 18.30
C SER A 783 5.84 39.68 19.41
N SER A 784 5.34 40.89 19.14
CA SER A 784 5.05 41.83 20.22
C SER A 784 4.12 41.16 21.24
N TRP A 785 4.27 41.53 22.51
CA TRP A 785 3.33 41.13 23.54
C TRP A 785 1.93 41.66 23.20
N SER A 786 0.91 40.83 23.43
CA SER A 786 -0.48 41.24 23.28
C SER A 786 -0.81 42.38 24.25
N GLN A 787 -1.94 43.05 24.03
CA GLN A 787 -2.48 43.90 25.08
C GLN A 787 -2.81 43.04 26.31
N CYS A 788 -2.72 43.67 27.47
CA CYS A 788 -3.01 43.00 28.72
C CYS A 788 -4.47 42.58 28.75
N SER A 789 -4.76 41.33 29.14
CA SER A 789 -6.12 40.79 29.20
C SER A 789 -7.06 41.57 30.14
N SER A 790 -6.51 42.33 31.08
CA SER A 790 -7.25 43.09 32.07
C SER A 790 -6.61 44.48 32.19
N SER A 791 -7.40 45.55 32.33
CA SER A 791 -6.86 46.90 32.51
C SER A 791 -6.28 47.15 33.91
N CYS A 792 -6.74 46.40 34.92
CA CYS A 792 -6.29 46.43 36.31
C CYS A 792 -6.67 45.10 36.99
N GLY A 793 -6.17 44.83 38.20
CA GLY A 793 -6.47 43.63 38.98
C GLY A 793 -5.67 42.38 38.59
N GLY A 794 -4.70 42.52 37.69
CA GLY A 794 -3.90 41.42 37.13
C GLY A 794 -4.51 40.85 35.85
N GLY A 795 -3.79 41.02 34.74
CA GLY A 795 -4.04 40.35 33.47
C GLY A 795 -2.78 39.62 32.99
N HIS A 796 -2.88 38.96 31.84
CA HIS A 796 -1.75 38.35 31.14
C HIS A 796 -1.63 38.97 29.75
N TYR A 797 -0.39 39.21 29.32
CA TYR A 797 -0.09 39.39 27.91
C TYR A 797 0.64 38.15 27.41
N GLN A 798 0.39 37.81 26.16
CA GLN A 798 0.97 36.64 25.50
C GLN A 798 1.70 37.07 24.23
N ARG A 799 2.74 36.34 23.87
CA ARG A 799 3.41 36.49 22.57
C ARG A 799 3.68 35.12 21.96
N THR A 800 3.69 35.07 20.65
CA THR A 800 3.85 33.83 19.87
C THR A 800 5.01 33.95 18.90
N ARG A 801 5.65 32.83 18.56
CA ARG A 801 6.66 32.74 17.48
C ARG A 801 6.34 31.57 16.57
N ALA A 802 6.68 31.67 15.29
CA ALA A 802 6.43 30.63 14.29
C ALA A 802 7.75 29.96 13.86
N CYS A 803 7.71 28.67 13.52
CA CYS A 803 8.88 27.95 12.99
C CYS A 803 9.06 28.28 11.50
N SER A 804 9.49 29.51 11.21
CA SER A 804 9.49 30.07 9.85
C SER A 804 10.74 30.86 9.50
N SER A 805 11.83 30.75 10.26
CA SER A 805 13.04 31.55 10.04
C SER A 805 14.34 30.75 10.22
N PRO A 806 14.63 29.75 9.35
CA PRO A 806 13.85 29.33 8.18
C PRO A 806 12.84 28.21 8.50
N PRO A 807 11.80 27.99 7.67
CA PRO A 807 10.94 26.82 7.79
C PRO A 807 11.72 25.54 7.42
N PRO A 808 11.50 24.40 8.12
CA PRO A 808 12.20 23.16 7.82
C PRO A 808 11.84 22.64 6.41
N ALA A 809 12.85 22.25 5.63
CA ALA A 809 12.67 21.74 4.27
C ALA A 809 13.75 20.69 3.92
N ASN A 810 13.45 19.82 2.96
CA ASN A 810 14.38 18.82 2.42
C ASN A 810 15.01 17.89 3.49
N GLY A 811 14.27 17.56 4.55
CA GLY A 811 14.68 16.59 5.59
C GLY A 811 15.48 17.15 6.77
N GLY A 812 15.47 18.47 7.02
CA GLY A 812 16.07 19.07 8.22
C GLY A 812 15.18 19.01 9.48
N ASP A 813 15.80 19.17 10.65
CA ASP A 813 15.15 19.01 11.96
C ASP A 813 14.03 20.04 12.22
N ILE A 814 13.00 19.66 12.98
CA ILE A 814 11.90 20.57 13.39
C ILE A 814 12.33 21.50 14.54
N CYS A 815 11.66 22.65 14.71
CA CYS A 815 11.93 23.58 15.81
C CYS A 815 11.53 22.98 17.18
N ILE A 816 12.47 22.89 18.12
CA ILE A 816 12.24 22.38 19.48
C ILE A 816 12.03 23.55 20.47
N GLY A 817 10.97 23.52 21.28
CA GLY A 817 10.64 24.54 22.28
C GLY A 817 9.17 25.00 22.23
N LEU A 818 8.72 25.79 23.22
CA LEU A 818 7.35 26.33 23.25
C LEU A 818 7.19 27.45 22.20
N HIS A 819 6.04 27.45 21.52
CA HIS A 819 5.67 28.42 20.48
C HIS A 819 4.88 29.63 21.00
N THR A 820 4.51 29.60 22.28
CA THR A 820 3.76 30.65 22.99
C THR A 820 4.41 30.90 24.35
N GLU A 821 4.54 32.18 24.72
CA GLU A 821 5.07 32.64 26.00
C GLU A 821 4.07 33.62 26.63
N GLU A 822 3.84 33.50 27.94
CA GLU A 822 2.87 34.31 28.70
C GLU A 822 3.55 34.97 29.89
N ALA A 823 3.17 36.22 30.17
CA ALA A 823 3.64 36.96 31.34
C ALA A 823 2.56 37.90 31.89
N LEU A 824 2.65 38.21 33.19
CA LEU A 824 1.64 38.99 33.91
C LEU A 824 1.79 40.50 33.65
N CYS A 825 0.66 41.20 33.67
CA CYS A 825 0.56 42.64 33.43
C CYS A 825 -0.60 43.28 34.20
N ASN A 826 -0.61 44.61 34.28
CA ASN A 826 -1.64 45.40 34.96
C ASN A 826 -2.01 44.88 36.36
N THR A 827 -0.97 44.58 37.16
CA THR A 827 -1.09 44.01 38.52
C THR A 827 -1.49 45.04 39.58
N HIS A 828 -1.74 46.29 39.19
CA HIS A 828 -2.28 47.33 40.07
C HIS A 828 -3.78 47.09 40.35
N ALA A 829 -4.27 47.42 41.54
CA ALA A 829 -5.67 47.19 41.92
C ALA A 829 -6.64 48.13 41.16
N CYS A 830 -7.85 47.66 40.84
CA CYS A 830 -8.90 48.47 40.23
C CYS A 830 -9.61 49.34 41.28
N GLU A 831 -9.83 50.63 41.02
CA GLU A 831 -10.61 51.51 41.89
C GLU A 831 -12.12 51.29 41.71
N GLY A 832 -12.85 51.08 42.81
CA GLY A 832 -14.30 50.80 42.81
C GLY A 832 -15.15 52.07 42.81
N ILE A 833 -16.21 52.09 41.99
CA ILE A 833 -17.23 53.14 41.98
C ILE A 833 -18.21 52.86 43.13
N ASN A 834 -18.23 53.76 44.12
CA ASN A 834 -19.29 53.83 45.14
C ASN A 834 -20.61 54.26 44.48
N ILE A 835 -21.62 53.37 44.50
CA ILE A 835 -23.00 53.75 44.23
C ILE A 835 -23.67 53.90 45.60
N ASN A 836 -23.73 55.14 46.10
CA ASN A 836 -24.54 55.48 47.27
C ASN A 836 -25.96 55.83 46.81
N ALA A 837 -26.93 55.24 47.53
CA ALA A 837 -28.38 55.50 47.57
C ALA A 837 -29.21 55.12 46.34
#